data_AF-A0A2A4J0G3-F1
#
_entry.id   AF-A0A2A4J0G3-F1
#
_cell.length_a   1.000
_cell.length_b   1.000
_cell.length_c   1.000
_cell.angle_alpha   90.00
_cell.angle_beta   90.00
_cell.angle_gamma   90.00
#
_symmetry.space_group_name_H-M   'P 1'
#
loop_
_entity.id
_entity.type
_entity.pdbx_description
1 polymer ?
#
loop_
_entity_poly.entity_id
_entity_poly.type
_entity_poly.pdbx_seq_one_letter_code
_entity_poly.pdbx_strand_id
1 'polypeptide(L)'
;MYKVNEDLVKERAKCTFNVEELTFFLDGGKDKTLERKERERVMLTKKEELFGGTPDEYLSHKEKYENSIRKAVILFSLLRKIQQENNTDLLNYRNLLSGVLGASISQDGSPFGLHYIMFMPVFMSQADEEQQAKWLHRAMNCGIIGSYAQTELGHGTFIRGLETTATYDPATEEFVLHSPTLTSYKWWPGGLGNTANYCIVIAQLYSKGECHGIHSFIVQVRDEDTHMPLPGIKVGEIGVKMGLNAVNNGFLGFEKVRIPRTNMLMKHAKILKDGTYVKSKNAKLIYGTMVFVRVVIVFDSVNYLAKAITVATRYSAVRRQCQQRVGEPERQILDYVTQQDKILSSIAGCYAMKMNARRLWDTFNVINDQLHKGNMERLGELHALACCLKAISTTDSSMFTERCRLACGGHGYMVSSNLPPTYALTTASCTYEGDNTVLLLQTARFLLKTWRQIDSAPLTPTVAYLKTVSDPGFSDKWENSVEGIIRGFQVVAMKKISWCVDSMTNKIMNGMSQEDAWNSISIQLVSAAESHSRAIVISTFQEDMTRAMKTMSPQLAEVMGQLIQLYAVFWTLERVGDLLQLHKGNMERLGELHALACCLKAISTTDSSMFTERCRLACGGHGYMVSSNLPPTYALTTASCTYEGDNTVLLLQTARFLLKTWRQIDSAPLTPTVAYLKTVSDPGFSDKWENSVEGIIRGFQVVAMKKISWCVDSMTNKIMNGMSQEDAWNSISIQLVSAAESHSRAIVISTFQEDMTRAMKTMSPQLAEVMGQLIQLYAVFWTLERVGDLLQYTSISNTDVVNLRSWYEQLLRKIRPNAVGLVDAFDIIDELLQSTLGAYDGRVYERLMAEALKSPLNAEPVNQSFHKYLKPFMQGKL
;
A
#
# COMPACT_ATOMS: atom_id res chain seq x y z
N MET A 1 22.17 1.25 30.99
CA MET A 1 22.11 1.44 29.53
C MET A 1 23.20 0.62 28.89
N TYR A 2 22.89 -0.22 27.92
CA TYR A 2 23.89 -0.94 27.13
C TYR A 2 24.67 0.03 26.23
N LYS A 3 25.95 -0.26 25.96
CA LYS A 3 26.75 0.48 24.98
C LYS A 3 26.16 0.26 23.59
N VAL A 4 25.85 1.35 22.87
CA VAL A 4 25.36 1.31 21.48
C VAL A 4 26.36 0.57 20.59
N ASN A 5 25.86 -0.28 19.70
CA ASN A 5 26.64 -1.02 18.71
C ASN A 5 27.42 -0.05 17.82
N GLU A 6 28.73 -0.28 17.69
CA GLU A 6 29.65 0.58 16.96
C GLU A 6 29.31 0.72 15.47
N ASP A 7 28.72 -0.30 14.86
CA ASP A 7 28.26 -0.26 13.47
C ASP A 7 27.14 0.77 13.29
N LEU A 8 26.19 0.83 14.23
CA LEU A 8 25.08 1.78 14.19
C LEU A 8 25.54 3.21 14.55
N VAL A 9 26.51 3.35 15.47
CA VAL A 9 27.16 4.65 15.75
C VAL A 9 27.82 5.21 14.48
N LYS A 10 28.54 4.37 13.73
CA LYS A 10 29.18 4.77 12.47
C LYS A 10 28.15 5.21 11.42
N GLU A 11 27.04 4.49 11.27
CA GLU A 11 25.99 4.91 10.32
C GLU A 11 25.31 6.22 10.74
N ARG A 12 25.07 6.44 12.04
CA ARG A 12 24.51 7.72 12.54
C ARG A 12 25.46 8.89 12.31
N ALA A 13 26.77 8.68 12.48
CA ALA A 13 27.78 9.71 12.24
C ALA A 13 27.89 10.11 10.75
N LYS A 14 27.42 9.28 9.82
CA LYS A 14 27.37 9.58 8.38
C LYS A 14 26.16 10.44 7.98
N CYS A 15 25.19 10.62 8.88
CA CYS A 15 24.00 11.41 8.61
C CYS A 15 24.37 12.88 8.37
N THR A 16 23.94 13.43 7.23
CA THR A 16 24.32 14.77 6.78
C THR A 16 23.37 15.87 7.24
N PHE A 17 22.29 15.53 7.96
CA PHE A 17 21.29 16.48 8.45
C PHE A 17 20.98 16.27 9.94
N ASN A 18 20.34 17.27 10.57
CA ASN A 18 19.88 17.17 11.95
C ASN A 18 18.59 16.33 12.03
N VAL A 19 18.68 15.15 12.64
CA VAL A 19 17.55 14.22 12.83
C VAL A 19 16.40 14.87 13.63
N GLU A 20 16.70 15.73 14.60
CA GLU A 20 15.69 16.40 15.42
C GLU A 20 14.86 17.40 14.62
N GLU A 21 15.50 18.10 13.67
CA GLU A 21 14.82 19.02 12.76
C GLU A 21 13.75 18.26 11.93
N LEU A 22 14.12 17.10 11.39
CA LEU A 22 13.20 16.24 10.65
C LEU A 22 12.10 15.68 11.57
N THR A 23 12.42 15.35 12.82
CA THR A 23 11.44 14.89 13.81
C THR A 23 10.37 15.97 14.07
N PHE A 24 10.80 17.23 14.29
CA PHE A 24 9.87 18.34 14.48
C PHE A 24 8.96 18.54 13.29
N PHE A 25 9.50 18.49 12.08
CA PHE A 25 8.69 18.53 10.87
C PHE A 25 7.70 17.35 10.81
N LEU A 26 8.13 16.16 11.23
CA LEU A 26 7.29 14.97 11.19
C LEU A 26 6.15 14.96 12.23
N ASP A 27 6.30 15.69 13.32
CA ASP A 27 5.24 15.83 14.33
C ASP A 27 4.38 17.09 14.13
N GLY A 28 4.75 17.94 13.17
CA GLY A 28 4.05 19.19 12.87
C GLY A 28 4.45 20.35 13.78
N GLY A 29 5.68 20.33 14.29
CA GLY A 29 6.30 21.37 15.10
C GLY A 29 6.98 20.83 16.36
N LYS A 30 7.84 21.67 16.96
CA LYS A 30 8.53 21.34 18.22
C LYS A 30 7.53 21.08 19.36
N ASP A 31 6.50 21.91 19.49
CA ASP A 31 5.52 21.78 20.58
C ASP A 31 4.77 20.45 20.50
N LYS A 32 4.28 20.07 19.30
CA LYS A 32 3.64 18.77 19.07
C LYS A 32 4.56 17.58 19.32
N THR A 33 5.86 17.74 19.05
CA THR A 33 6.89 16.74 19.37
C THR A 33 7.00 16.56 20.88
N LEU A 34 7.08 17.67 21.63
CA LEU A 34 7.15 17.65 23.09
C LEU A 34 5.89 17.06 23.71
N GLU A 35 4.70 17.39 23.19
CA GLU A 35 3.44 16.78 23.61
C GLU A 35 3.40 15.27 23.34
N ARG A 36 3.91 14.81 22.19
CA ARG A 36 4.03 13.38 21.89
C ARG A 36 4.95 12.69 22.89
N LYS A 37 6.14 13.25 23.12
CA LYS A 37 7.12 12.73 24.08
C LYS A 37 6.58 12.70 25.51
N GLU A 38 5.78 13.69 25.90
CA GLU A 38 5.15 13.71 27.21
C GLU A 38 4.11 12.59 27.35
N ARG A 39 3.28 12.35 26.33
CA ARG A 39 2.36 11.20 26.33
C ARG A 39 3.09 9.87 26.42
N GLU A 40 4.20 9.72 25.71
CA GLU A 40 5.07 8.54 25.79
C GLU A 40 5.66 8.39 27.20
N ARG A 41 6.18 9.46 27.80
CA ARG A 41 6.69 9.46 29.18
C ARG A 41 5.63 9.05 30.19
N VAL A 42 4.42 9.62 30.10
CA VAL A 42 3.30 9.28 31.00
C VAL A 42 2.95 7.80 30.87
N MET A 43 2.88 7.29 29.65
CA MET A 43 2.63 5.86 29.40
C MET A 43 3.74 4.97 30.00
N LEU A 44 5.01 5.36 29.84
CA LEU A 44 6.15 4.61 30.36
C LEU A 44 6.21 4.58 31.90
N THR A 45 5.49 5.45 32.62
CA THR A 45 5.33 5.30 34.08
C THR A 45 4.67 3.97 34.47
N LYS A 46 3.96 3.34 33.52
CA LYS A 46 3.30 2.04 33.66
C LYS A 46 3.98 0.93 32.84
N LYS A 47 5.25 1.11 32.47
CA LYS A 47 6.00 0.18 31.61
C LYS A 47 5.92 -1.27 32.06
N GLU A 48 6.22 -1.59 33.32
CA GLU A 48 6.22 -2.98 33.78
C GLU A 48 4.81 -3.59 33.82
N GLU A 49 3.79 -2.79 34.12
CA GLU A 49 2.41 -3.24 34.04
C GLU A 49 1.99 -3.47 32.58
N LEU A 50 2.46 -2.68 31.63
CA LEU A 50 2.04 -2.77 30.22
C LEU A 50 2.83 -3.80 29.40
N PHE A 51 4.11 -4.00 29.69
CA PHE A 51 5.02 -4.83 28.89
C PHE A 51 5.73 -5.94 29.68
N GLY A 52 5.58 -5.99 31.00
CA GLY A 52 6.17 -7.04 31.82
C GLY A 52 5.42 -8.38 31.70
N GLY A 53 6.06 -9.44 32.20
CA GLY A 53 5.51 -10.80 32.21
C GLY A 53 5.82 -11.59 30.93
N THR A 54 4.97 -12.59 30.64
CA THR A 54 5.08 -13.43 29.44
C THR A 54 4.75 -12.60 28.20
N PRO A 55 5.64 -12.55 27.18
CA PRO A 55 5.37 -11.87 25.91
C PRO A 55 4.05 -12.32 25.27
N ASP A 56 3.31 -11.39 24.68
CA ASP A 56 1.98 -11.63 24.11
C ASP A 56 2.01 -12.74 23.06
N GLU A 57 3.11 -12.93 22.32
CA GLU A 57 3.26 -13.98 21.32
C GLU A 57 3.22 -15.41 21.86
N TYR A 58 3.48 -15.61 23.15
CA TYR A 58 3.43 -16.93 23.80
C TYR A 58 2.09 -17.21 24.48
N LEU A 59 1.21 -16.20 24.55
CA LEU A 59 -0.11 -16.35 25.14
C LEU A 59 -1.06 -17.06 24.17
N SER A 60 -1.93 -17.92 24.71
CA SER A 60 -3.04 -18.50 23.96
C SER A 60 -4.03 -17.41 23.49
N HIS A 61 -4.92 -17.75 22.55
CA HIS A 61 -5.93 -16.80 22.05
C HIS A 61 -6.76 -16.17 23.17
N LYS A 62 -7.15 -16.97 24.18
CA LYS A 62 -7.91 -16.51 25.34
C LYS A 62 -7.08 -15.57 26.21
N GLU A 63 -5.86 -15.96 26.56
CA GLU A 63 -4.97 -15.16 27.41
C GLU A 63 -4.59 -13.83 26.76
N LYS A 64 -4.41 -13.80 25.43
CA LYS A 64 -4.20 -12.55 24.67
C LYS A 64 -5.34 -11.56 24.86
N TYR A 65 -6.59 -12.03 24.77
CA TYR A 65 -7.76 -11.19 25.00
C TYR A 65 -7.80 -10.64 26.43
N GLU A 66 -7.63 -11.52 27.43
CA GLU A 66 -7.64 -11.14 28.85
C GLU A 66 -6.53 -10.14 29.18
N ASN A 67 -5.32 -10.35 28.65
CA ASN A 67 -4.20 -9.42 28.81
C ASN A 67 -4.46 -8.07 28.11
N SER A 68 -5.11 -8.08 26.95
CA SER A 68 -5.48 -6.85 26.24
C SER A 68 -6.50 -6.01 27.02
N ILE A 69 -7.50 -6.64 27.65
CA ILE A 69 -8.44 -5.96 28.56
C ILE A 69 -7.67 -5.32 29.72
N ARG A 70 -6.77 -6.07 30.36
CA ARG A 70 -5.94 -5.56 31.46
C ARG A 70 -5.12 -4.33 31.04
N LYS A 71 -4.44 -4.39 29.89
CA LYS A 71 -3.67 -3.26 29.34
C LYS A 71 -4.56 -2.06 29.01
N ALA A 72 -5.74 -2.29 28.42
CA ALA A 72 -6.68 -1.23 28.08
C ALA A 72 -7.17 -0.49 29.34
N VAL A 73 -7.55 -1.20 30.42
CA VAL A 73 -7.99 -0.58 31.67
C VAL A 73 -6.93 0.35 32.26
N ILE A 74 -5.66 -0.06 32.25
CA ILE A 74 -4.53 0.77 32.70
C ILE A 74 -4.46 2.04 31.85
N LEU A 75 -4.53 1.92 30.53
CA LEU A 75 -4.44 3.05 29.61
C LEU A 75 -5.61 4.03 29.75
N PHE A 76 -6.84 3.53 29.94
CA PHE A 76 -8.00 4.37 30.22
C PHE A 76 -7.93 5.05 31.59
N SER A 77 -7.24 4.47 32.58
CA SER A 77 -6.99 5.14 33.85
C SER A 77 -6.01 6.32 33.69
N LEU A 78 -4.98 6.17 32.86
CA LEU A 78 -4.04 7.24 32.51
C LEU A 78 -4.74 8.35 31.71
N LEU A 79 -5.56 7.98 30.72
CA LEU A 79 -6.36 8.94 29.96
C LEU A 79 -7.25 9.79 30.87
N ARG A 80 -7.99 9.17 31.79
CA ARG A 80 -8.84 9.91 32.74
C ARG A 80 -8.05 10.90 33.60
N LYS A 81 -6.84 10.54 34.01
CA LYS A 81 -5.95 11.46 34.74
C LYS A 81 -5.53 12.65 33.87
N ILE A 82 -5.10 12.39 32.64
CA ILE A 82 -4.74 13.46 31.67
C ILE A 82 -5.96 14.37 31.41
N GLN A 83 -7.17 13.80 31.36
CA GLN A 83 -8.40 14.57 31.14
C GLN A 83 -8.76 15.52 32.27
N GLN A 84 -8.48 15.13 33.51
CA GLN A 84 -8.73 15.98 34.68
C GLN A 84 -7.76 17.16 34.74
N GLU A 85 -6.57 17.02 34.14
CA GLU A 85 -5.50 18.02 34.18
C GLU A 85 -5.53 19.01 32.99
N ASN A 86 -6.13 18.63 31.85
CA ASN A 86 -6.22 19.47 30.64
C ASN A 86 -7.55 19.24 29.89
N ASN A 87 -8.31 20.30 29.56
CA ASN A 87 -9.60 20.23 28.87
C ASN A 87 -9.50 19.44 27.53
N THR A 88 -10.17 18.30 27.37
CA THR A 88 -9.87 17.31 26.31
C THR A 88 -10.85 17.18 25.14
N ASP A 89 -10.31 16.75 24.00
CA ASP A 89 -11.00 16.37 22.75
C ASP A 89 -10.70 14.90 22.35
N LEU A 90 -11.46 14.30 21.43
CA LEU A 90 -11.26 12.94 20.90
C LEU A 90 -9.88 12.70 20.29
N LEU A 91 -9.18 13.78 19.90
CA LEU A 91 -7.79 13.69 19.46
C LEU A 91 -6.89 13.03 20.52
N ASN A 92 -7.15 13.23 21.81
CA ASN A 92 -6.36 12.62 22.88
C ASN A 92 -6.59 11.11 22.99
N TYR A 93 -7.83 10.64 22.82
CA TYR A 93 -8.15 9.21 22.74
C TYR A 93 -7.43 8.57 21.54
N ARG A 94 -7.47 9.20 20.38
CA ARG A 94 -6.77 8.72 19.18
C ARG A 94 -5.26 8.67 19.40
N ASN A 95 -4.65 9.69 19.99
CA ASN A 95 -3.20 9.78 20.17
C ASN A 95 -2.65 8.77 21.19
N LEU A 96 -3.47 8.34 22.16
CA LEU A 96 -3.09 7.35 23.18
C LEU A 96 -3.50 5.91 22.82
N LEU A 97 -4.64 5.72 22.15
CA LEU A 97 -5.21 4.40 21.85
C LEU A 97 -5.02 3.96 20.39
N SER A 98 -4.57 4.84 19.50
CA SER A 98 -4.28 4.57 18.08
C SER A 98 -2.82 4.90 17.73
N GLY A 99 -2.47 4.74 16.45
CA GLY A 99 -1.14 5.06 15.94
C GLY A 99 -0.03 4.22 16.57
N VAL A 100 1.18 4.78 16.63
CA VAL A 100 2.38 4.07 17.13
C VAL A 100 2.20 3.65 18.60
N LEU A 101 1.68 4.52 19.45
CA LEU A 101 1.56 4.25 20.89
C LEU A 101 0.56 3.13 21.19
N GLY A 102 -0.68 3.24 20.67
CA GLY A 102 -1.71 2.22 20.86
C GLY A 102 -1.33 0.85 20.29
N ALA A 103 -0.78 0.81 19.07
CA ALA A 103 -0.37 -0.43 18.42
C ALA A 103 0.86 -1.09 19.05
N SER A 104 1.58 -0.37 19.92
CA SER A 104 2.71 -0.96 20.67
C SER A 104 2.25 -1.67 21.92
N ILE A 105 1.22 -1.14 22.58
CA ILE A 105 0.62 -1.73 23.78
C ILE A 105 -0.21 -2.96 23.40
N SER A 106 -0.95 -2.85 22.29
CA SER A 106 -1.84 -3.88 21.79
C SER A 106 -1.49 -4.22 20.33
N GLN A 107 -0.42 -5.01 20.14
CA GLN A 107 0.07 -5.39 18.81
C GLN A 107 -0.99 -6.11 17.96
N ASP A 108 -1.84 -6.92 18.62
CA ASP A 108 -2.96 -7.64 18.03
C ASP A 108 -4.29 -6.85 18.14
N GLY A 109 -4.23 -5.52 18.24
CA GLY A 109 -5.38 -4.64 18.39
C GLY A 109 -6.04 -4.67 19.77
N SER A 110 -6.96 -3.73 20.03
CA SER A 110 -7.64 -3.58 21.32
C SER A 110 -9.14 -3.90 21.20
N PRO A 111 -9.76 -4.60 22.18
CA PRO A 111 -11.20 -4.76 22.28
C PRO A 111 -11.97 -3.44 22.36
N PHE A 112 -11.32 -2.37 22.80
CA PHE A 112 -11.91 -1.04 22.90
C PHE A 112 -11.80 -0.26 21.59
N GLY A 113 -11.11 -0.78 20.56
CA GLY A 113 -10.85 -0.11 19.29
C GLY A 113 -12.08 0.55 18.67
N LEU A 114 -13.14 -0.24 18.47
CA LEU A 114 -14.37 0.28 17.85
C LEU A 114 -15.16 1.22 18.75
N HIS A 115 -14.94 1.22 20.07
CA HIS A 115 -15.62 2.12 20.98
C HIS A 115 -15.29 3.59 20.67
N TYR A 116 -14.00 3.90 20.46
CA TYR A 116 -13.56 5.27 20.18
C TYR A 116 -13.41 5.58 18.68
N ILE A 117 -13.15 4.59 17.82
CA ILE A 117 -12.99 4.80 16.37
C ILE A 117 -14.35 4.89 15.66
N MET A 118 -15.37 4.17 16.14
CA MET A 118 -16.68 4.10 15.49
C MET A 118 -17.82 4.53 16.41
N PHE A 119 -18.03 3.85 17.54
CA PHE A 119 -19.21 4.02 18.39
C PHE A 119 -19.37 5.48 18.84
N MET A 120 -18.36 6.07 19.49
CA MET A 120 -18.39 7.48 19.92
C MET A 120 -18.55 8.47 18.74
N PRO A 121 -17.75 8.40 17.65
CA PRO A 121 -17.94 9.28 16.49
C PRO A 121 -19.31 9.17 15.83
N VAL A 122 -19.92 7.97 15.75
CA VAL A 122 -21.29 7.82 15.23
C VAL A 122 -22.29 8.52 16.14
N PHE A 123 -22.15 8.44 17.46
CA PHE A 123 -23.02 9.21 18.37
C PHE A 123 -22.94 10.70 18.11
N MET A 124 -21.73 11.25 18.07
CA MET A 124 -21.54 12.70 17.87
C MET A 124 -22.09 13.18 16.52
N SER A 125 -21.98 12.34 15.48
CA SER A 125 -22.38 12.70 14.13
C SER A 125 -23.85 12.42 13.81
N GLN A 126 -24.49 11.43 14.42
CA GLN A 126 -25.84 10.95 14.06
C GLN A 126 -26.88 11.04 15.17
N ALA A 127 -26.48 11.17 16.44
CA ALA A 127 -27.41 11.32 17.55
C ALA A 127 -27.80 12.80 17.74
N ASP A 128 -29.06 13.04 18.09
CA ASP A 128 -29.53 14.38 18.47
C ASP A 128 -29.03 14.78 19.87
N GLU A 129 -29.33 15.99 20.32
CA GLU A 129 -28.83 16.54 21.58
C GLU A 129 -29.30 15.74 22.80
N GLU A 130 -30.56 15.28 22.83
CA GLU A 130 -31.10 14.47 23.92
C GLU A 130 -30.42 13.10 23.98
N GLN A 131 -30.21 12.48 22.81
CA GLN A 131 -29.51 11.21 22.70
C GLN A 131 -28.04 11.34 23.11
N GLN A 132 -27.36 12.40 22.70
CA GLN A 132 -25.98 12.67 23.13
C GLN A 132 -25.91 12.87 24.64
N ALA A 133 -26.82 13.66 25.24
CA ALA A 133 -26.87 13.86 26.69
C ALA A 133 -27.04 12.53 27.45
N LYS A 134 -27.82 11.59 26.91
CA LYS A 134 -28.07 10.30 27.53
C LYS A 134 -26.87 9.35 27.50
N TRP A 135 -26.15 9.24 26.38
CA TRP A 135 -25.14 8.18 26.20
C TRP A 135 -23.70 8.68 26.06
N LEU A 136 -23.47 9.88 25.52
CA LEU A 136 -22.12 10.31 25.14
C LEU A 136 -21.20 10.45 26.35
N HIS A 137 -21.67 11.06 27.45
CA HIS A 137 -20.88 11.18 28.67
C HIS A 137 -20.55 9.80 29.29
N ARG A 138 -21.49 8.86 29.23
CA ARG A 138 -21.28 7.48 29.69
C ARG A 138 -20.25 6.76 28.84
N ALA A 139 -20.28 6.95 27.52
CA ALA A 139 -19.32 6.40 26.58
C ALA A 139 -17.91 6.98 26.82
N MET A 140 -17.79 8.31 26.91
CA MET A 140 -16.50 8.98 27.15
C MET A 140 -15.81 8.48 28.42
N ASN A 141 -16.56 8.21 29.49
CA ASN A 141 -16.00 7.70 30.74
C ASN A 141 -15.91 6.16 30.83
N CYS A 142 -16.18 5.47 29.72
CA CYS A 142 -16.29 4.00 29.64
C CYS A 142 -17.26 3.39 30.67
N GLY A 143 -18.28 4.14 31.10
CA GLY A 143 -19.42 3.61 31.86
C GLY A 143 -20.34 2.75 30.99
N ILE A 144 -20.25 2.89 29.67
CA ILE A 144 -20.72 1.91 28.68
C ILE A 144 -19.60 1.66 27.67
N ILE A 145 -19.48 0.43 27.18
CA ILE A 145 -18.51 0.04 26.16
C ILE A 145 -19.28 -0.36 24.91
N GLY A 146 -18.90 0.28 23.82
CA GLY A 146 -19.65 0.28 22.57
C GLY A 146 -18.93 -0.44 21.43
N SER A 147 -19.69 -1.14 20.59
CA SER A 147 -19.24 -1.64 19.29
C SER A 147 -20.11 -1.10 18.15
N TYR A 148 -19.71 -1.36 16.90
CA TYR A 148 -20.42 -0.95 15.70
C TYR A 148 -20.72 -2.15 14.80
N ALA A 149 -22.01 -2.51 14.72
CA ALA A 149 -22.51 -3.67 14.00
C ALA A 149 -23.26 -3.30 12.72
N GLN A 150 -22.49 -3.21 11.63
CA GLN A 150 -23.02 -3.01 10.28
C GLN A 150 -23.00 -4.31 9.48
N THR A 151 -21.81 -4.86 9.27
CA THR A 151 -21.56 -6.06 8.48
C THR A 151 -22.36 -7.25 9.01
N GLU A 152 -22.93 -8.00 8.09
CA GLU A 152 -23.62 -9.27 8.32
C GLU A 152 -22.81 -10.41 7.71
N LEU A 153 -23.11 -11.63 8.14
CA LEU A 153 -22.50 -12.85 7.61
C LEU A 153 -22.67 -12.96 6.09
N GLY A 154 -23.83 -12.55 5.55
CA GLY A 154 -24.10 -12.51 4.11
C GLY A 154 -23.77 -11.19 3.40
N HIS A 155 -23.59 -10.09 4.14
CA HIS A 155 -23.51 -8.74 3.57
C HIS A 155 -22.45 -7.86 4.23
N GLY A 156 -21.37 -7.55 3.52
CA GLY A 156 -20.38 -6.53 3.90
C GLY A 156 -20.42 -5.31 2.97
N THR A 157 -20.06 -5.51 1.70
CA THR A 157 -19.98 -4.44 0.69
C THR A 157 -21.35 -3.87 0.32
N PHE A 158 -22.34 -4.74 0.08
CA PHE A 158 -23.68 -4.32 -0.35
C PHE A 158 -24.58 -4.03 0.86
N ILE A 159 -24.29 -2.94 1.57
CA ILE A 159 -25.02 -2.56 2.80
C ILE A 159 -26.51 -2.27 2.58
N ARG A 160 -26.94 -1.98 1.35
CA ARG A 160 -28.37 -1.80 1.03
C ARG A 160 -29.14 -3.13 1.06
N GLY A 161 -28.43 -4.25 0.95
CA GLY A 161 -28.99 -5.59 1.03
C GLY A 161 -28.93 -6.18 2.43
N LEU A 162 -28.54 -5.42 3.47
CA LEU A 162 -28.60 -5.92 4.85
C LEU A 162 -29.99 -6.46 5.16
N GLU A 163 -30.03 -7.59 5.85
CA GLU A 163 -31.23 -8.39 6.11
C GLU A 163 -31.78 -8.14 7.52
N THR A 164 -30.96 -7.67 8.47
CA THR A 164 -31.45 -7.30 9.81
C THR A 164 -32.50 -6.20 9.69
N THR A 165 -33.67 -6.41 10.30
CA THR A 165 -34.79 -5.45 10.25
C THR A 165 -34.97 -4.74 11.58
N ALA A 166 -35.52 -3.53 11.53
CA ALA A 166 -36.01 -2.75 12.65
C ALA A 166 -37.39 -2.18 12.29
N THR A 167 -38.44 -2.86 12.74
CA THR A 167 -39.83 -2.52 12.40
C THR A 167 -40.46 -1.68 13.51
N TYR A 168 -40.95 -0.50 13.18
CA TYR A 168 -41.60 0.40 14.12
C TYR A 168 -43.02 -0.05 14.47
N ASP A 169 -43.31 -0.10 15.76
CA ASP A 169 -44.60 -0.39 16.36
C ASP A 169 -45.16 0.88 17.03
N PRO A 170 -46.12 1.59 16.38
CA PRO A 170 -46.68 2.83 16.93
C PRO A 170 -47.47 2.63 18.22
N ALA A 171 -47.97 1.41 18.50
CA ALA A 171 -48.79 1.14 19.67
C ALA A 171 -47.96 1.17 20.96
N THR A 172 -46.71 0.73 20.89
CA THR A 172 -45.78 0.71 22.04
C THR A 172 -44.70 1.78 21.96
N GLU A 173 -44.62 2.54 20.87
CA GLU A 173 -43.53 3.46 20.55
C GLU A 173 -42.15 2.76 20.59
N GLU A 174 -42.04 1.59 19.96
CA GLU A 174 -40.82 0.76 19.95
C GLU A 174 -40.43 0.31 18.53
N PHE A 175 -39.17 -0.06 18.37
CA PHE A 175 -38.69 -0.85 17.24
C PHE A 175 -38.52 -2.31 17.63
N VAL A 176 -38.98 -3.22 16.78
CA VAL A 176 -38.72 -4.66 16.88
C VAL A 176 -37.56 -5.00 15.96
N LEU A 177 -36.40 -5.34 16.54
CA LEU A 177 -35.21 -5.78 15.81
C LEU A 177 -35.23 -7.28 15.61
N HIS A 178 -34.92 -7.73 14.40
CA HIS A 178 -34.87 -9.16 14.08
C HIS A 178 -33.80 -9.49 13.04
N SER A 179 -33.13 -10.62 13.25
CA SER A 179 -32.23 -11.27 12.30
C SER A 179 -32.98 -12.47 11.67
N PRO A 180 -33.67 -12.27 10.53
CA PRO A 180 -34.59 -13.27 9.97
C PRO A 180 -33.91 -14.55 9.44
N THR A 181 -32.62 -14.45 9.10
CA THR A 181 -31.84 -15.52 8.46
C THR A 181 -30.50 -15.70 9.18
N LEU A 182 -29.84 -16.84 8.96
CA LEU A 182 -28.46 -17.01 9.44
C LEU A 182 -27.52 -15.95 8.83
N THR A 183 -27.71 -15.63 7.55
CA THR A 183 -26.91 -14.63 6.83
C THR A 183 -27.10 -13.21 7.37
N SER A 184 -28.24 -12.91 8.00
CA SER A 184 -28.51 -11.62 8.64
C SER A 184 -27.81 -11.39 9.99
N TYR A 185 -27.12 -12.40 10.53
CA TYR A 185 -26.36 -12.20 11.78
C TYR A 185 -25.25 -11.18 11.52
N LYS A 186 -25.16 -10.18 12.39
CA LYS A 186 -24.02 -9.26 12.39
C LYS A 186 -22.75 -10.06 12.61
N TRP A 187 -21.70 -9.73 11.87
CA TRP A 187 -20.45 -10.47 11.85
C TRP A 187 -19.26 -9.55 11.64
N TRP A 188 -18.18 -9.74 12.40
CA TRP A 188 -16.96 -8.90 12.48
C TRP A 188 -16.93 -7.68 13.42
N PRO A 189 -17.98 -7.20 14.12
CA PRO A 189 -17.81 -6.06 15.02
C PRO A 189 -16.76 -6.34 16.11
N GLY A 190 -15.70 -5.54 16.13
CA GLY A 190 -14.63 -5.60 17.12
C GLY A 190 -15.14 -5.31 18.54
N GLY A 191 -14.62 -6.02 19.53
CA GLY A 191 -15.02 -5.92 20.93
C GLY A 191 -16.39 -6.54 21.26
N LEU A 192 -17.21 -6.87 20.26
CA LEU A 192 -18.57 -7.38 20.46
C LEU A 192 -18.61 -8.77 21.11
N GLY A 193 -17.59 -9.60 20.87
CA GLY A 193 -17.59 -10.98 21.34
C GLY A 193 -17.83 -11.08 22.84
N ASN A 194 -17.07 -10.33 23.64
CA ASN A 194 -17.10 -10.40 25.10
C ASN A 194 -16.97 -9.04 25.81
N THR A 195 -16.70 -7.93 25.10
CA THR A 195 -16.35 -6.64 25.77
C THR A 195 -17.50 -5.64 25.75
N ALA A 196 -18.13 -5.42 24.59
CA ALA A 196 -19.15 -4.39 24.45
C ALA A 196 -20.48 -4.82 25.12
N ASN A 197 -21.06 -3.91 25.91
CA ASN A 197 -22.40 -4.04 26.49
C ASN A 197 -23.44 -3.20 25.74
N TYR A 198 -23.00 -2.26 24.89
CA TYR A 198 -23.82 -1.53 23.93
C TYR A 198 -23.30 -1.69 22.51
N CYS A 199 -24.19 -1.58 21.53
CA CYS A 199 -23.83 -1.64 20.13
C CYS A 199 -24.67 -0.65 19.31
N ILE A 200 -24.03 0.02 18.35
CA ILE A 200 -24.76 0.68 17.27
C ILE A 200 -25.00 -0.35 16.19
N VAL A 201 -26.26 -0.66 15.92
CA VAL A 201 -26.70 -1.67 14.96
C VAL A 201 -27.26 -0.96 13.73
N ILE A 202 -26.78 -1.35 12.56
CA ILE A 202 -27.33 -0.88 11.28
C ILE A 202 -28.37 -1.88 10.80
N ALA A 203 -29.61 -1.46 10.62
CA ALA A 203 -30.73 -2.32 10.22
C ALA A 203 -31.65 -1.63 9.21
N GLN A 204 -32.40 -2.41 8.43
CA GLN A 204 -33.46 -1.92 7.54
C GLN A 204 -34.63 -1.38 8.36
N LEU A 205 -34.90 -0.08 8.26
CA LEU A 205 -36.00 0.57 8.96
C LEU A 205 -37.32 0.29 8.23
N TYR A 206 -38.30 -0.27 8.94
CA TYR A 206 -39.68 -0.40 8.46
C TYR A 206 -40.63 0.45 9.30
N SER A 207 -41.52 1.20 8.65
CA SER A 207 -42.62 1.91 9.31
C SER A 207 -43.85 1.95 8.41
N LYS A 208 -45.05 1.78 8.98
CA LYS A 208 -46.33 1.73 8.23
C LYS A 208 -46.30 0.74 7.03
N GLY A 209 -45.54 -0.35 7.16
CA GLY A 209 -45.39 -1.37 6.10
C GLY A 209 -44.36 -1.05 5.01
N GLU A 210 -43.73 0.14 5.05
CA GLU A 210 -42.74 0.56 4.06
C GLU A 210 -41.31 0.43 4.58
N CYS A 211 -40.37 0.04 3.70
CA CYS A 211 -38.94 0.03 4.01
C CYS A 211 -38.31 1.39 3.65
N HIS A 212 -37.67 2.02 4.62
CA HIS A 212 -37.00 3.31 4.45
C HIS A 212 -35.47 3.19 4.34
N GLY A 213 -34.96 1.97 4.21
CA GLY A 213 -33.53 1.67 4.08
C GLY A 213 -32.80 1.65 5.42
N ILE A 214 -31.46 1.61 5.35
CA ILE A 214 -30.60 1.40 6.52
C ILE A 214 -30.56 2.59 7.48
N HIS A 215 -30.68 2.31 8.77
CA HIS A 215 -30.60 3.29 9.86
C HIS A 215 -29.81 2.74 11.05
N SER A 216 -29.31 3.66 11.88
CA SER A 216 -28.50 3.36 13.07
C SER A 216 -29.37 3.31 14.32
N PHE A 217 -29.24 2.24 15.11
CA PHE A 217 -29.96 2.04 16.36
C PHE A 217 -28.97 1.74 17.48
N ILE A 218 -29.09 2.42 18.63
CA ILE A 218 -28.38 2.00 19.83
C ILE A 218 -29.13 0.86 20.51
N VAL A 219 -28.44 -0.25 20.73
CA VAL A 219 -28.99 -1.44 21.38
C VAL A 219 -28.08 -1.79 22.56
N GLN A 220 -28.68 -1.95 23.74
CA GLN A 220 -28.01 -2.60 24.85
C GLN A 220 -27.96 -4.10 24.55
N VAL A 221 -26.76 -4.67 24.45
CA VAL A 221 -26.57 -6.08 24.10
C VAL A 221 -26.37 -6.97 25.32
N ARG A 222 -25.88 -6.39 26.42
CA ARG A 222 -25.63 -7.07 27.69
C ARG A 222 -26.17 -6.23 28.84
N ASP A 223 -26.61 -6.92 29.88
CA ASP A 223 -26.93 -6.31 31.16
C ASP A 223 -25.70 -5.57 31.72
N GLU A 224 -25.88 -4.40 32.33
CA GLU A 224 -24.75 -3.56 32.75
C GLU A 224 -24.04 -4.09 34.00
N ASP A 225 -24.74 -4.85 34.85
CA ASP A 225 -24.20 -5.37 36.10
C ASP A 225 -23.65 -6.78 35.94
N THR A 226 -24.42 -7.67 35.33
CA THR A 226 -24.06 -9.09 35.15
C THR A 226 -23.29 -9.37 33.87
N HIS A 227 -23.32 -8.44 32.91
CA HIS A 227 -22.73 -8.59 31.56
C HIS A 227 -23.31 -9.77 30.74
N MET A 228 -24.39 -10.38 31.23
CA MET A 228 -25.11 -11.43 30.53
C MET A 228 -25.87 -10.84 29.33
N PRO A 229 -25.92 -11.55 28.18
CA PRO A 229 -26.72 -11.11 27.04
C PRO A 229 -28.19 -10.89 27.43
N LEU A 230 -28.79 -9.81 26.95
CA LEU A 230 -30.22 -9.54 27.21
C LEU A 230 -31.15 -10.53 26.47
N PRO A 231 -32.39 -10.73 26.92
CA PRO A 231 -33.33 -11.64 26.28
C PRO A 231 -33.51 -11.36 24.78
N GLY A 232 -33.50 -12.42 23.97
CA GLY A 232 -33.62 -12.34 22.51
C GLY A 232 -32.31 -11.95 21.79
N ILE A 233 -31.22 -11.66 22.51
CA ILE A 233 -29.91 -11.34 21.93
C ILE A 233 -29.01 -12.57 21.94
N LYS A 234 -28.49 -12.92 20.77
CA LYS A 234 -27.45 -13.95 20.60
C LYS A 234 -26.13 -13.27 20.26
N VAL A 235 -25.12 -13.39 21.11
CA VAL A 235 -23.81 -12.75 20.94
C VAL A 235 -22.68 -13.72 21.32
N GLY A 236 -21.57 -13.66 20.61
CA GLY A 236 -20.39 -14.48 20.87
C GLY A 236 -19.20 -14.09 19.98
N GLU A 237 -18.07 -14.77 20.16
CA GLU A 237 -16.80 -14.53 19.46
C GLU A 237 -16.70 -15.38 18.17
N ILE A 238 -15.99 -14.90 17.14
CA ILE A 238 -15.98 -15.51 15.79
C ILE A 238 -14.76 -16.38 15.47
N GLY A 239 -13.75 -16.42 16.33
CA GLY A 239 -12.57 -17.27 16.25
C GLY A 239 -11.25 -16.55 15.95
N VAL A 240 -10.20 -17.38 15.83
CA VAL A 240 -8.83 -16.95 15.50
C VAL A 240 -8.77 -16.38 14.08
N LYS A 241 -7.98 -15.31 13.93
CA LYS A 241 -7.78 -14.56 12.69
C LYS A 241 -6.29 -14.53 12.34
N MET A 242 -5.96 -14.10 11.12
CA MET A 242 -4.58 -13.90 10.67
C MET A 242 -3.79 -12.93 11.58
N GLY A 243 -4.47 -11.90 12.09
CA GLY A 243 -3.99 -10.95 13.07
C GLY A 243 -5.18 -10.32 13.78
N LEU A 244 -4.95 -9.27 14.59
CA LEU A 244 -6.01 -8.61 15.36
C LEU A 244 -6.70 -9.56 16.36
N ASN A 245 -5.96 -10.56 16.88
CA ASN A 245 -6.53 -11.61 17.70
C ASN A 245 -7.02 -11.13 19.07
N ALA A 246 -6.49 -10.02 19.58
CA ALA A 246 -6.91 -9.43 20.85
C ALA A 246 -8.19 -8.59 20.71
N VAL A 247 -8.61 -8.18 19.51
CA VAL A 247 -9.81 -7.34 19.29
C VAL A 247 -11.12 -8.03 19.70
N ASN A 248 -11.17 -9.37 19.74
CA ASN A 248 -12.35 -10.14 20.13
C ASN A 248 -13.60 -9.78 19.30
N ASN A 249 -13.46 -9.87 17.97
CA ASN A 249 -14.56 -9.67 17.04
C ASN A 249 -15.72 -10.65 17.31
N GLY A 250 -16.95 -10.17 17.22
CA GLY A 250 -18.13 -10.96 17.56
C GLY A 250 -19.14 -11.15 16.45
N PHE A 251 -20.11 -12.01 16.72
CA PHE A 251 -21.38 -12.09 15.99
C PHE A 251 -22.52 -11.56 16.86
N LEU A 252 -23.61 -11.09 16.24
CA LEU A 252 -24.81 -10.63 16.94
C LEU A 252 -26.08 -10.91 16.14
N GLY A 253 -27.05 -11.57 16.76
CA GLY A 253 -28.36 -11.87 16.19
C GLY A 253 -29.50 -11.47 17.12
N PHE A 254 -30.64 -11.11 16.53
CA PHE A 254 -31.83 -10.63 17.25
C PHE A 254 -33.05 -11.52 17.02
N GLU A 255 -33.69 -11.94 18.12
CA GLU A 255 -34.98 -12.62 18.12
C GLU A 255 -36.05 -11.66 18.64
N LYS A 256 -36.63 -10.85 17.73
CA LYS A 256 -37.72 -9.88 17.99
C LYS A 256 -37.47 -8.98 19.22
N VAL A 257 -36.26 -8.44 19.32
CA VAL A 257 -35.83 -7.59 20.44
C VAL A 257 -36.48 -6.22 20.33
N ARG A 258 -37.14 -5.77 21.40
CA ARG A 258 -37.81 -4.46 21.45
C ARG A 258 -36.89 -3.41 22.03
N ILE A 259 -36.78 -2.27 21.35
CA ILE A 259 -36.07 -1.07 21.84
C ILE A 259 -36.95 0.17 21.69
N PRO A 260 -36.85 1.17 22.57
CA PRO A 260 -37.62 2.40 22.45
C PRO A 260 -37.43 3.13 21.13
N ARG A 261 -38.44 3.87 20.66
CA ARG A 261 -38.35 4.74 19.47
C ARG A 261 -37.13 5.66 19.52
N THR A 262 -36.79 6.19 20.68
CA THR A 262 -35.67 7.12 20.88
C THR A 262 -34.29 6.44 20.79
N ASN A 263 -34.21 5.13 20.57
CA ASN A 263 -32.96 4.43 20.31
C ASN A 263 -32.52 4.47 18.84
N MET A 264 -33.39 4.85 17.90
CA MET A 264 -32.96 5.20 16.53
C MET A 264 -32.23 6.54 16.57
N LEU A 265 -31.02 6.65 16.00
CA LEU A 265 -30.27 7.92 16.00
C LEU A 265 -30.94 8.95 15.07
N MET A 266 -31.46 10.04 15.64
CA MET A 266 -32.49 10.87 14.99
C MET A 266 -32.04 12.28 14.56
N LYS A 267 -30.73 12.57 14.55
CA LYS A 267 -30.23 13.90 14.13
C LYS A 267 -30.62 14.24 12.70
N HIS A 268 -30.53 13.25 11.80
CA HIS A 268 -30.69 13.47 10.36
C HIS A 268 -32.01 12.97 9.80
N ALA A 269 -32.53 11.83 10.28
CA ALA A 269 -33.81 11.27 9.86
C ALA A 269 -34.61 10.88 11.10
N LYS A 270 -35.95 10.97 11.06
CA LYS A 270 -36.79 10.77 12.24
C LYS A 270 -37.95 9.83 11.97
N ILE A 271 -38.36 9.10 13.00
CA ILE A 271 -39.66 8.44 13.07
C ILE A 271 -40.46 9.17 14.13
N LEU A 272 -41.56 9.79 13.74
CA LEU A 272 -42.50 10.41 14.66
C LEU A 272 -43.31 9.33 15.40
N LYS A 273 -43.99 9.71 16.49
CA LYS A 273 -44.75 8.77 17.34
C LYS A 273 -45.80 7.98 16.56
N ASP A 274 -46.46 8.64 15.61
CA ASP A 274 -47.47 8.05 14.73
C ASP A 274 -46.89 7.15 13.61
N GLY A 275 -45.57 6.98 13.57
CA GLY A 275 -44.85 6.21 12.55
C GLY A 275 -44.52 6.99 11.28
N THR A 276 -44.79 8.29 11.23
CA THR A 276 -44.42 9.10 10.06
C THR A 276 -42.90 9.25 9.96
N TYR A 277 -42.34 8.87 8.80
CA TYR A 277 -40.92 8.99 8.51
C TYR A 277 -40.58 10.37 7.96
N VAL A 278 -39.63 11.04 8.62
CA VAL A 278 -39.07 12.32 8.19
C VAL A 278 -37.68 12.05 7.62
N LYS A 279 -37.58 12.15 6.30
CA LYS A 279 -36.35 11.90 5.55
C LYS A 279 -35.28 12.94 5.87
N SER A 280 -34.01 12.51 5.83
CA SER A 280 -32.88 13.43 5.94
C SER A 280 -32.81 14.43 4.79
N LYS A 281 -32.43 15.67 5.14
CA LYS A 281 -32.09 16.73 4.17
C LYS A 281 -30.98 16.28 3.21
N ASN A 282 -30.06 15.43 3.67
CA ASN A 282 -29.02 14.86 2.82
C ASN A 282 -28.65 13.45 3.30
N ALA A 283 -29.05 12.44 2.51
CA ALA A 283 -28.78 11.02 2.80
C ALA A 283 -27.28 10.68 2.91
N LYS A 284 -26.37 11.57 2.45
CA LYS A 284 -24.92 11.38 2.55
C LYS A 284 -24.35 11.61 3.94
N LEU A 285 -25.08 12.27 4.85
CA LEU A 285 -24.61 12.60 6.20
C LEU A 285 -24.36 11.35 7.05
N ILE A 286 -25.07 10.25 6.77
CA ILE A 286 -24.89 8.95 7.44
C ILE A 286 -23.47 8.39 7.18
N TYR A 287 -22.83 8.75 6.07
CA TYR A 287 -21.50 8.25 5.69
C TYR A 287 -20.34 9.03 6.32
N GLY A 288 -20.61 10.14 7.02
CA GLY A 288 -19.56 11.00 7.59
C GLY A 288 -18.58 10.25 8.49
N THR A 289 -19.08 9.34 9.33
CA THR A 289 -18.21 8.54 10.22
C THR A 289 -17.34 7.54 9.45
N MET A 290 -17.85 6.91 8.39
CA MET A 290 -17.03 6.01 7.56
C MET A 290 -15.88 6.77 6.89
N VAL A 291 -16.15 7.98 6.40
CA VAL A 291 -15.10 8.85 5.86
C VAL A 291 -14.05 9.17 6.92
N PHE A 292 -14.46 9.54 8.14
CA PHE A 292 -13.52 9.76 9.25
C PHE A 292 -12.63 8.53 9.51
N VAL A 293 -13.20 7.33 9.52
CA VAL A 293 -12.43 6.11 9.77
C VAL A 293 -11.43 5.82 8.65
N ARG A 294 -11.77 6.07 7.38
CA ARG A 294 -10.81 5.99 6.26
C ARG A 294 -9.61 6.88 6.50
N VAL A 295 -9.88 8.12 6.90
CA VAL A 295 -8.83 9.09 7.20
C VAL A 295 -7.92 8.55 8.31
N VAL A 296 -8.46 7.99 9.39
CA VAL A 296 -7.68 7.36 10.47
C VAL A 296 -6.84 6.18 9.96
N ILE A 297 -7.42 5.27 9.16
CA ILE A 297 -6.73 4.09 8.62
C ILE A 297 -5.52 4.48 7.76
N VAL A 298 -5.63 5.54 6.96
CA VAL A 298 -4.51 6.05 6.15
C VAL A 298 -3.34 6.44 7.04
N PHE A 299 -3.57 7.12 8.16
CA PHE A 299 -2.49 7.44 9.11
C PHE A 299 -1.90 6.21 9.78
N ASP A 300 -2.75 5.32 10.28
CA ASP A 300 -2.29 4.16 11.04
C ASP A 300 -1.45 3.23 10.16
N SER A 301 -1.84 3.05 8.89
CA SER A 301 -1.07 2.27 7.91
C SER A 301 0.34 2.81 7.70
N VAL A 302 0.49 4.13 7.61
CA VAL A 302 1.80 4.78 7.48
C VAL A 302 2.64 4.65 8.75
N ASN A 303 2.00 4.73 9.92
CA ASN A 303 2.69 4.52 11.20
C ASN A 303 3.21 3.09 11.33
N TYR A 304 2.46 2.10 10.85
CA TYR A 304 2.91 0.70 10.78
C TYR A 304 4.09 0.54 9.82
N LEU A 305 4.02 1.16 8.64
CA LEU A 305 5.13 1.16 7.69
C LEU A 305 6.39 1.81 8.28
N ALA A 306 6.25 2.93 9.00
CA ALA A 306 7.37 3.60 9.67
C ALA A 306 8.08 2.69 10.68
N LYS A 307 7.34 1.87 11.44
CA LYS A 307 7.91 0.84 12.31
C LYS A 307 8.71 -0.18 11.49
N ALA A 308 8.12 -0.72 10.42
CA ALA A 308 8.74 -1.74 9.60
C ALA A 308 10.06 -1.29 8.95
N ILE A 309 10.09 -0.09 8.34
CA ILE A 309 11.31 0.46 7.71
C ILE A 309 12.37 0.77 8.76
N THR A 310 11.99 1.19 9.97
CA THR A 310 12.92 1.44 11.07
C THR A 310 13.63 0.16 11.50
N VAL A 311 12.85 -0.92 11.68
CA VAL A 311 13.39 -2.24 12.02
C VAL A 311 14.36 -2.72 10.95
N ALA A 312 13.93 -2.72 9.68
CA ALA A 312 14.73 -3.29 8.61
C ALA A 312 16.00 -2.48 8.32
N THR A 313 15.94 -1.15 8.44
CA THR A 313 17.11 -0.27 8.21
C THR A 313 18.15 -0.45 9.32
N ARG A 314 17.75 -0.39 10.60
CA ARG A 314 18.67 -0.57 11.73
C ARG A 314 19.28 -1.97 11.74
N TYR A 315 18.48 -3.00 11.47
CA TYR A 315 18.98 -4.36 11.32
C TYR A 315 19.99 -4.48 10.17
N SER A 316 19.71 -3.87 9.02
CA SER A 316 20.61 -3.92 7.85
C SER A 316 21.95 -3.23 8.11
N ALA A 317 21.96 -2.21 8.96
CA ALA A 317 23.19 -1.53 9.39
C ALA A 317 24.05 -2.37 10.35
N VAL A 318 23.47 -3.33 11.08
CA VAL A 318 24.21 -4.15 12.06
C VAL A 318 24.53 -5.55 11.53
N ARG A 319 23.62 -6.14 10.76
CA ARG A 319 23.80 -7.49 10.25
C ARG A 319 24.96 -7.51 9.27
N ARG A 320 25.97 -8.31 9.56
CA ARG A 320 27.04 -8.66 8.63
C ARG A 320 26.80 -10.05 8.07
N GLN A 321 26.99 -10.23 6.77
CA GLN A 321 26.86 -11.53 6.12
C GLN A 321 27.59 -11.51 4.78
N CYS A 322 28.21 -12.63 4.44
CA CYS A 322 28.97 -12.88 3.22
C CYS A 322 30.30 -12.11 3.18
N GLN A 323 31.39 -12.86 2.98
CA GLN A 323 32.69 -12.28 2.70
C GLN A 323 32.75 -11.91 1.22
N GLN A 324 32.92 -10.62 0.91
CA GLN A 324 33.06 -10.17 -0.48
C GLN A 324 34.47 -10.42 -1.02
N ARG A 325 35.48 -10.44 -0.13
CA ARG A 325 36.89 -10.71 -0.44
C ARG A 325 37.44 -11.68 0.60
N VAL A 326 38.21 -12.66 0.14
CA VAL A 326 38.84 -13.66 1.01
C VAL A 326 39.77 -12.94 1.99
N GLY A 327 39.60 -13.18 3.29
CA GLY A 327 40.39 -12.56 4.36
C GLY A 327 39.87 -11.23 4.89
N GLU A 328 38.83 -10.63 4.30
CA GLU A 328 38.13 -9.48 4.87
C GLU A 328 36.97 -9.93 5.79
N PRO A 329 36.64 -9.17 6.85
CA PRO A 329 35.44 -9.42 7.65
C PRO A 329 34.17 -9.25 6.80
N GLU A 330 33.10 -9.94 7.19
CA GLU A 330 31.80 -9.81 6.52
C GLU A 330 31.30 -8.35 6.55
N ARG A 331 30.72 -7.90 5.42
CA ARG A 331 30.22 -6.53 5.28
C ARG A 331 28.82 -6.38 5.86
N GLN A 332 28.46 -5.14 6.25
CA GLN A 332 27.10 -4.84 6.66
C GLN A 332 26.18 -5.10 5.48
N ILE A 333 25.02 -5.72 5.69
CA ILE A 333 24.15 -6.04 4.56
C ILE A 333 23.59 -4.78 3.89
N LEU A 334 23.51 -3.64 4.61
CA LEU A 334 23.19 -2.33 4.05
C LEU A 334 24.26 -1.82 3.06
N ASP A 335 25.46 -2.38 3.05
CA ASP A 335 26.47 -2.11 2.00
C ASP A 335 26.08 -2.72 0.65
N TYR A 336 25.25 -3.77 0.66
CA TYR A 336 24.79 -4.39 -0.58
C TYR A 336 23.72 -3.54 -1.24
N VAL A 337 23.94 -3.32 -2.52
CA VAL A 337 23.17 -2.41 -3.35
C VAL A 337 21.73 -2.90 -3.58
N THR A 338 21.56 -4.21 -3.59
CA THR A 338 20.25 -4.88 -3.61
C THR A 338 19.49 -4.72 -2.30
N GLN A 339 20.20 -4.63 -1.17
CA GLN A 339 19.58 -4.32 0.12
C GLN A 339 19.20 -2.83 0.19
N GLN A 340 20.04 -1.95 -0.34
CA GLN A 340 19.77 -0.52 -0.41
C GLN A 340 18.51 -0.23 -1.23
N ASP A 341 18.35 -0.84 -2.41
CA ASP A 341 17.13 -0.70 -3.22
C ASP A 341 15.86 -1.06 -2.42
N LYS A 342 15.88 -2.18 -1.68
CA LYS A 342 14.74 -2.61 -0.86
C LYS A 342 14.38 -1.60 0.23
N ILE A 343 15.39 -1.11 0.94
CA ILE A 343 15.21 -0.25 2.11
C ILE A 343 14.89 1.18 1.70
N LEU A 344 15.68 1.77 0.80
CA LEU A 344 15.57 3.18 0.44
C LEU A 344 14.27 3.50 -0.29
N SER A 345 13.81 2.62 -1.19
CA SER A 345 12.51 2.77 -1.86
C SER A 345 11.34 2.72 -0.87
N SER A 346 11.44 1.84 0.15
CA SER A 346 10.44 1.73 1.21
C SER A 346 10.42 2.96 2.13
N ILE A 347 11.59 3.55 2.43
CA ILE A 347 11.69 4.81 3.18
C ILE A 347 11.01 5.94 2.40
N ALA A 348 11.32 6.11 1.12
CA ALA A 348 10.69 7.13 0.28
C ALA A 348 9.16 6.97 0.21
N GLY A 349 8.68 5.73 0.06
CA GLY A 349 7.25 5.40 0.11
C GLY A 349 6.57 5.81 1.41
N CYS A 350 7.21 5.55 2.55
CA CYS A 350 6.67 5.93 3.86
C CYS A 350 6.54 7.45 4.02
N TYR A 351 7.54 8.23 3.58
CA TYR A 351 7.48 9.70 3.66
C TYR A 351 6.40 10.27 2.75
N ALA A 352 6.26 9.73 1.53
CA ALA A 352 5.22 10.15 0.59
C ALA A 352 3.82 9.95 1.14
N MET A 353 3.54 8.77 1.71
CA MET A 353 2.24 8.49 2.31
C MET A 353 2.01 9.31 3.58
N LYS A 354 3.05 9.61 4.37
CA LYS A 354 2.92 10.44 5.57
C LYS A 354 2.45 11.86 5.23
N MET A 355 2.95 12.45 4.13
CA MET A 355 2.46 13.76 3.68
C MET A 355 1.01 13.69 3.21
N ASN A 356 0.66 12.64 2.44
CA ASN A 356 -0.71 12.43 1.97
C ASN A 356 -1.72 12.22 3.11
N ALA A 357 -1.34 11.45 4.13
CA ALA A 357 -2.14 11.27 5.33
C ALA A 357 -2.44 12.63 5.98
N ARG A 358 -1.42 13.47 6.20
CA ARG A 358 -1.59 14.83 6.75
C ARG A 358 -2.54 15.69 5.93
N ARG A 359 -2.31 15.78 4.62
CA ARG A 359 -3.18 16.55 3.71
C ARG A 359 -4.63 16.09 3.79
N LEU A 360 -4.86 14.77 3.86
CA LEU A 360 -6.20 14.20 3.99
C LEU A 360 -6.86 14.58 5.33
N TRP A 361 -6.12 14.55 6.44
CA TRP A 361 -6.61 15.01 7.75
C TRP A 361 -7.02 16.47 7.75
N ASP A 362 -6.17 17.33 7.21
CA ASP A 362 -6.42 18.77 7.15
C ASP A 362 -7.63 19.06 6.27
N THR A 363 -7.72 18.37 5.12
CA THR A 363 -8.89 18.45 4.23
C THR A 363 -10.17 17.97 4.94
N PHE A 364 -10.12 16.86 5.69
CA PHE A 364 -11.23 16.38 6.50
C PHE A 364 -11.68 17.43 7.51
N ASN A 365 -10.76 18.02 8.28
CA ASN A 365 -11.11 19.03 9.29
C ASN A 365 -11.74 20.27 8.68
N VAL A 366 -11.19 20.78 7.56
CA VAL A 366 -11.74 21.95 6.86
C VAL A 366 -13.15 21.67 6.33
N ILE A 367 -13.36 20.52 5.69
CA ILE A 367 -14.69 20.17 5.14
C ILE A 367 -15.68 19.88 6.26
N ASN A 368 -15.24 19.29 7.37
CA ASN A 368 -16.09 19.07 8.53
C ASN A 368 -16.51 20.40 9.17
N ASP A 369 -15.62 21.39 9.31
CA ASP A 369 -15.99 22.75 9.76
C ASP A 369 -17.00 23.43 8.80
N GLN A 370 -16.78 23.30 7.50
CA GLN A 370 -17.73 23.78 6.47
C GLN A 370 -19.10 23.12 6.58
N LEU A 371 -19.13 21.82 6.91
CA LEU A 371 -20.36 21.07 7.11
C LEU A 371 -21.16 21.59 8.32
N HIS A 372 -20.49 21.93 9.42
CA HIS A 372 -21.13 22.55 10.59
C HIS A 372 -21.75 23.91 10.24
N LYS A 373 -21.18 24.61 9.24
CA LYS A 373 -21.71 25.87 8.69
C LYS A 373 -22.76 25.65 7.58
N GLY A 374 -23.15 24.42 7.30
CA GLY A 374 -24.19 24.06 6.33
C GLY A 374 -23.71 23.91 4.87
N ASN A 375 -22.41 24.03 4.59
CA ASN A 375 -21.87 23.83 3.24
C ASN A 375 -21.54 22.34 3.00
N MET A 376 -22.13 21.77 1.96
CA MET A 376 -22.04 20.34 1.63
C MET A 376 -21.37 20.05 0.29
N GLU A 377 -20.88 21.06 -0.43
CA GLU A 377 -20.41 20.91 -1.82
C GLU A 377 -19.21 19.96 -1.94
N ARG A 378 -18.30 20.02 -0.97
CA ARG A 378 -17.04 19.26 -0.99
C ARG A 378 -17.13 17.85 -0.37
N LEU A 379 -18.30 17.42 0.10
CA LEU A 379 -18.47 16.08 0.69
C LEU A 379 -18.20 14.95 -0.32
N GLY A 380 -18.56 15.17 -1.59
CA GLY A 380 -18.30 14.20 -2.65
C GLY A 380 -16.80 14.01 -2.91
N GLU A 381 -16.05 15.13 -2.93
CA GLU A 381 -14.59 15.13 -3.07
C GLU A 381 -13.93 14.41 -1.89
N LEU A 382 -14.29 14.78 -0.65
CA LEU A 382 -13.70 14.17 0.55
C LEU A 382 -13.90 12.65 0.57
N HIS A 383 -15.10 12.19 0.23
CA HIS A 383 -15.38 10.76 0.15
C HIS A 383 -14.51 10.06 -0.90
N ALA A 384 -14.42 10.61 -2.11
CA ALA A 384 -13.63 10.02 -3.19
C ALA A 384 -12.13 10.00 -2.86
N LEU A 385 -11.62 11.07 -2.26
CA LEU A 385 -10.23 11.19 -1.81
C LEU A 385 -9.91 10.19 -0.68
N ALA A 386 -10.81 10.05 0.30
CA ALA A 386 -10.65 9.09 1.38
C ALA A 386 -10.67 7.63 0.88
N CYS A 387 -11.55 7.28 -0.06
CA CYS A 387 -11.55 5.97 -0.73
C CYS A 387 -10.23 5.69 -1.47
N CYS A 388 -9.80 6.67 -2.28
CA CYS A 388 -8.56 6.65 -3.05
C CYS A 388 -7.34 6.42 -2.14
N LEU A 389 -7.14 7.28 -1.14
CA LEU A 389 -5.97 7.23 -0.29
C LEU A 389 -5.98 6.02 0.66
N LYS A 390 -7.16 5.57 1.13
CA LYS A 390 -7.26 4.32 1.90
C LYS A 390 -6.79 3.15 1.05
N ALA A 391 -7.29 3.01 -0.18
CA ALA A 391 -6.93 1.90 -1.05
C ALA A 391 -5.43 1.86 -1.36
N ILE A 392 -4.84 2.99 -1.77
CA ILE A 392 -3.42 3.04 -2.13
C ILE A 392 -2.50 2.93 -0.91
N SER A 393 -2.77 3.69 0.16
CA SER A 393 -1.86 3.73 1.31
C SER A 393 -1.80 2.38 2.03
N THR A 394 -2.92 1.65 2.13
CA THR A 394 -2.96 0.32 2.75
C THR A 394 -2.24 -0.72 1.88
N THR A 395 -2.49 -0.71 0.56
CA THR A 395 -1.82 -1.60 -0.40
C THR A 395 -0.31 -1.40 -0.36
N ASP A 396 0.16 -0.16 -0.51
CA ASP A 396 1.59 0.12 -0.52
C ASP A 396 2.25 -0.12 0.85
N SER A 397 1.56 0.20 1.95
CA SER A 397 2.08 -0.09 3.30
C SER A 397 2.28 -1.59 3.50
N SER A 398 1.34 -2.42 3.03
CA SER A 398 1.48 -3.88 3.09
C SER A 398 2.63 -4.39 2.22
N MET A 399 2.78 -3.87 1.00
CA MET A 399 3.85 -4.22 0.08
C MET A 399 5.24 -3.85 0.63
N PHE A 400 5.42 -2.62 1.11
CA PHE A 400 6.70 -2.17 1.66
C PHE A 400 7.03 -2.82 3.00
N THR A 401 6.03 -3.09 3.84
CA THR A 401 6.22 -3.84 5.10
C THR A 401 6.71 -5.26 4.81
N GLU A 402 6.11 -5.93 3.83
CA GLU A 402 6.56 -7.24 3.39
C GLU A 402 7.98 -7.19 2.81
N ARG A 403 8.28 -6.17 1.98
CA ARG A 403 9.64 -5.94 1.46
C ARG A 403 10.67 -5.78 2.59
N CYS A 404 10.31 -5.08 3.67
CA CYS A 404 11.13 -4.94 4.87
C CYS A 404 11.32 -6.25 5.64
N ARG A 405 10.25 -7.05 5.77
CA ARG A 405 10.29 -8.40 6.36
C ARG A 405 11.26 -9.30 5.60
N LEU A 406 11.12 -9.33 4.28
CA LEU A 406 11.98 -10.09 3.36
C LEU A 406 13.44 -9.62 3.43
N ALA A 407 13.67 -8.31 3.54
CA ALA A 407 15.01 -7.72 3.67
C ALA A 407 15.73 -8.16 4.96
N CYS A 408 15.00 -8.60 5.99
CA CYS A 408 15.57 -9.09 7.25
C CYS A 408 15.82 -10.61 7.29
N GLY A 409 15.47 -11.34 6.22
CA GLY A 409 15.61 -12.80 6.15
C GLY A 409 14.80 -13.54 7.23
N GLY A 410 15.32 -14.69 7.71
CA GLY A 410 14.64 -15.51 8.71
C GLY A 410 14.36 -14.79 10.03
N HIS A 411 15.24 -13.88 10.46
CA HIS A 411 15.01 -13.07 11.66
C HIS A 411 13.80 -12.14 11.49
N GLY A 412 13.57 -11.63 10.28
CA GLY A 412 12.38 -10.83 9.97
C GLY A 412 11.06 -11.61 10.05
N TYR A 413 11.11 -12.94 9.99
CA TYR A 413 9.91 -13.78 10.17
C TYR A 413 9.60 -14.08 11.63
N MET A 414 10.54 -13.84 12.55
CA MET A 414 10.30 -14.03 13.98
C MET A 414 9.33 -12.97 14.49
N VAL A 415 8.36 -13.36 15.30
CA VAL A 415 7.37 -12.43 15.90
C VAL A 415 8.08 -11.35 16.72
N SER A 416 9.18 -11.70 17.40
CA SER A 416 10.03 -10.77 18.16
C SER A 416 10.66 -9.63 17.32
N SER A 417 10.65 -9.74 15.98
CA SER A 417 11.07 -8.65 15.10
C SER A 417 9.99 -7.56 14.95
N ASN A 418 8.76 -7.85 15.36
CA ASN A 418 7.54 -7.08 15.13
C ASN A 418 7.12 -6.93 13.65
N LEU A 419 7.89 -7.44 12.68
CA LEU A 419 7.53 -7.34 11.26
C LEU A 419 6.32 -8.22 10.90
N PRO A 420 6.17 -9.47 11.38
CA PRO A 420 4.97 -10.28 11.11
C PRO A 420 3.66 -9.69 11.64
N PRO A 421 3.53 -9.29 12.92
CA PRO A 421 2.29 -8.66 13.41
C PRO A 421 2.04 -7.31 12.72
N THR A 422 3.08 -6.52 12.43
CA THR A 422 2.94 -5.28 11.64
C THR A 422 2.40 -5.56 10.23
N TYR A 423 2.90 -6.59 9.55
CA TYR A 423 2.39 -7.03 8.25
C TYR A 423 0.91 -7.42 8.35
N ALA A 424 0.55 -8.24 9.33
CA ALA A 424 -0.84 -8.66 9.54
C ALA A 424 -1.80 -7.48 9.74
N LEU A 425 -1.37 -6.42 10.45
CA LEU A 425 -2.14 -5.18 10.60
C LEU A 425 -2.30 -4.43 9.27
N THR A 426 -1.20 -4.24 8.52
CA THR A 426 -1.23 -3.55 7.23
C THR A 426 -2.03 -4.28 6.15
N THR A 427 -2.09 -5.61 6.19
CA THR A 427 -2.92 -6.39 5.25
C THR A 427 -4.39 -6.39 5.68
N ALA A 428 -4.67 -6.41 6.98
CA ALA A 428 -6.04 -6.34 7.47
C ALA A 428 -6.73 -5.03 7.03
N SER A 429 -5.99 -3.91 7.02
CA SER A 429 -6.51 -2.61 6.59
C SER A 429 -6.86 -2.53 5.11
N CYS A 430 -6.35 -3.44 4.26
CA CYS A 430 -6.80 -3.59 2.88
C CYS A 430 -8.23 -4.17 2.79
N THR A 431 -8.67 -4.93 3.80
CA THR A 431 -9.94 -5.68 3.79
C THR A 431 -11.05 -4.96 4.55
N TYR A 432 -10.80 -4.50 5.77
CA TYR A 432 -11.85 -3.87 6.58
C TYR A 432 -12.12 -2.42 6.16
N GLU A 433 -13.32 -1.94 6.49
CA GLU A 433 -13.84 -0.64 6.06
C GLU A 433 -13.95 -0.52 4.51
N GLY A 434 -14.08 -1.66 3.84
CA GLY A 434 -14.29 -1.73 2.39
C GLY A 434 -13.05 -2.19 1.67
N ASP A 435 -13.22 -3.23 0.86
CA ASP A 435 -12.19 -3.78 0.01
C ASP A 435 -11.60 -2.71 -0.92
N ASN A 436 -10.28 -2.75 -1.14
CA ASN A 436 -9.57 -1.74 -1.92
C ASN A 436 -10.10 -1.64 -3.36
N THR A 437 -10.50 -2.74 -4.00
CA THR A 437 -11.09 -2.74 -5.35
C THR A 437 -12.43 -2.01 -5.34
N VAL A 438 -13.27 -2.28 -4.34
CA VAL A 438 -14.57 -1.63 -4.18
C VAL A 438 -14.39 -0.13 -3.92
N LEU A 439 -13.43 0.28 -3.11
CA LEU A 439 -13.14 1.68 -2.84
C LEU A 439 -12.64 2.41 -4.08
N LEU A 440 -11.77 1.78 -4.88
CA LEU A 440 -11.35 2.30 -6.17
C LEU A 440 -12.55 2.46 -7.12
N LEU A 441 -13.52 1.53 -7.13
CA LEU A 441 -14.76 1.69 -7.89
C LEU A 441 -15.63 2.86 -7.40
N GLN A 442 -15.64 3.18 -6.10
CA GLN A 442 -16.31 4.39 -5.59
C GLN A 442 -15.60 5.66 -6.08
N THR A 443 -14.27 5.68 -6.06
CA THR A 443 -13.47 6.77 -6.64
C THR A 443 -13.76 6.89 -8.14
N ALA A 444 -13.78 5.79 -8.90
CA ALA A 444 -14.11 5.79 -10.33
C ALA A 444 -15.49 6.40 -10.60
N ARG A 445 -16.50 6.09 -9.77
CA ARG A 445 -17.85 6.65 -9.92
C ARG A 445 -17.85 8.18 -9.77
N PHE A 446 -17.08 8.70 -8.83
CA PHE A 446 -16.88 10.14 -8.69
C PHE A 446 -16.17 10.72 -9.91
N LEU A 447 -15.10 10.08 -10.40
CA LEU A 447 -14.33 10.53 -11.56
C LEU A 447 -15.16 10.57 -12.85
N LEU A 448 -15.96 9.54 -13.16
CA LEU A 448 -16.83 9.55 -14.35
C LEU A 448 -17.89 10.66 -14.27
N LYS A 449 -18.47 10.88 -13.07
CA LYS A 449 -19.43 11.95 -12.86
C LYS A 449 -18.78 13.32 -13.11
N THR A 450 -17.60 13.53 -12.55
CA THR A 450 -16.81 14.75 -12.73
C THR A 450 -16.47 14.99 -14.18
N TRP A 451 -16.03 13.94 -14.91
CA TRP A 451 -15.71 14.03 -16.33
C TRP A 451 -16.91 14.47 -17.18
N ARG A 452 -18.10 13.90 -16.93
CA ARG A 452 -19.35 14.29 -17.61
C ARG A 452 -19.77 15.74 -17.32
N GLN A 453 -19.23 16.34 -16.26
CA GLN A 453 -19.58 17.69 -15.81
C GLN A 453 -18.41 18.68 -15.92
N ILE A 454 -17.35 18.31 -16.66
CA ILE A 454 -16.09 19.06 -16.71
C ILE A 454 -16.23 20.51 -17.20
N ASP A 455 -17.18 20.75 -18.10
CA ASP A 455 -17.49 22.07 -18.66
C ASP A 455 -18.68 22.76 -17.97
N SER A 456 -19.50 22.02 -17.22
CA SER A 456 -20.77 22.52 -16.65
C SER A 456 -20.69 22.85 -15.17
N ALA A 457 -19.63 22.46 -14.46
CA ALA A 457 -19.46 22.74 -13.03
C ALA A 457 -18.00 23.11 -12.68
N PRO A 458 -17.78 23.96 -11.66
CA PRO A 458 -16.45 24.18 -11.13
C PRO A 458 -15.89 22.88 -10.54
N LEU A 459 -14.64 22.58 -10.89
CA LEU A 459 -13.95 21.39 -10.39
C LEU A 459 -13.37 21.63 -9.00
N THR A 460 -13.42 20.59 -8.17
CA THR A 460 -12.75 20.60 -6.86
C THR A 460 -11.23 20.41 -7.01
N PRO A 461 -10.40 20.87 -6.06
CA PRO A 461 -8.94 20.91 -6.21
C PRO A 461 -8.30 19.59 -6.63
N THR A 462 -8.76 18.46 -6.09
CA THR A 462 -8.19 17.13 -6.38
C THR A 462 -8.40 16.67 -7.82
N VAL A 463 -9.41 17.20 -8.51
CA VAL A 463 -9.74 16.84 -9.90
C VAL A 463 -9.58 18.00 -10.87
N ALA A 464 -9.17 19.18 -10.38
CA ALA A 464 -9.00 20.38 -11.18
C ALA A 464 -8.05 20.16 -12.37
N TYR A 465 -7.02 19.32 -12.19
CA TYR A 465 -6.09 18.96 -13.25
C TYR A 465 -6.79 18.35 -14.47
N LEU A 466 -7.94 17.68 -14.31
CA LEU A 466 -8.66 17.05 -15.43
C LEU A 466 -8.99 18.07 -16.50
N LYS A 467 -9.45 19.27 -16.11
CA LYS A 467 -9.77 20.36 -17.05
C LYS A 467 -8.51 20.92 -17.72
N THR A 468 -7.42 21.04 -16.96
CA THR A 468 -6.15 21.50 -17.51
C THR A 468 -5.60 20.55 -18.55
N VAL A 469 -5.57 19.25 -18.25
CA VAL A 469 -4.97 18.24 -19.14
C VAL A 469 -5.90 17.79 -20.26
N SER A 470 -7.21 18.06 -20.17
CA SER A 470 -8.20 17.80 -21.24
C SER A 470 -8.36 18.95 -22.22
N ASP A 471 -7.78 20.13 -21.95
CA ASP A 471 -7.90 21.28 -22.84
C ASP A 471 -7.30 20.96 -24.22
N PRO A 472 -7.99 21.23 -25.35
CA PRO A 472 -7.45 20.97 -26.68
C PRO A 472 -6.11 21.67 -26.98
N GLY A 473 -5.83 22.80 -26.31
CA GLY A 473 -4.57 23.53 -26.38
C GLY A 473 -3.50 23.03 -25.42
N PHE A 474 -3.79 22.04 -24.57
CA PHE A 474 -2.82 21.47 -23.63
C PHE A 474 -1.74 20.67 -24.35
N SER A 475 -0.47 21.04 -24.11
CA SER A 475 0.66 20.31 -24.66
C SER A 475 1.00 19.10 -23.78
N ASP A 476 0.61 17.91 -24.24
CA ASP A 476 0.99 16.62 -23.65
C ASP A 476 2.45 16.27 -23.99
N LYS A 477 3.38 17.11 -23.55
CA LYS A 477 4.82 16.86 -23.65
C LYS A 477 5.29 16.31 -22.31
N TRP A 478 5.84 15.10 -22.34
CA TRP A 478 6.54 14.55 -21.19
C TRP A 478 7.66 15.50 -20.74
N GLU A 479 7.43 16.08 -19.57
CA GLU A 479 8.38 16.89 -18.83
C GLU A 479 8.99 16.04 -17.75
N ASN A 480 10.19 16.43 -17.41
CA ASN A 480 11.15 15.44 -17.06
C ASN A 480 11.76 15.98 -15.77
N SER A 481 10.88 15.95 -14.79
CA SER A 481 10.98 16.55 -13.49
C SER A 481 9.88 15.89 -12.66
N VAL A 482 9.87 16.14 -11.35
CA VAL A 482 8.79 15.61 -10.52
C VAL A 482 7.44 16.19 -10.99
N GLU A 483 7.39 17.47 -11.36
CA GLU A 483 6.19 18.14 -11.92
C GLU A 483 5.74 17.49 -13.23
N GLY A 484 6.69 17.11 -14.09
CA GLY A 484 6.39 16.45 -15.35
C GLY A 484 5.93 14.99 -15.19
N ILE A 485 6.53 14.24 -14.25
CA ILE A 485 6.04 12.91 -13.85
C ILE A 485 4.59 13.02 -13.34
N ILE A 486 4.32 13.98 -12.45
CA ILE A 486 2.96 14.23 -11.93
C ILE A 486 2.00 14.51 -13.07
N ARG A 487 2.40 15.39 -14.01
CA ARG A 487 1.60 15.71 -15.20
C ARG A 487 1.35 14.46 -16.05
N GLY A 488 2.34 13.59 -16.21
CA GLY A 488 2.20 12.31 -16.89
C GLY A 488 1.16 11.42 -16.23
N PHE A 489 1.23 11.22 -14.91
CA PHE A 489 0.22 10.48 -14.15
C PHE A 489 -1.17 11.13 -14.24
N GLN A 490 -1.26 12.46 -14.26
CA GLN A 490 -2.50 13.21 -14.46
C GLN A 490 -3.10 12.97 -15.85
N VAL A 491 -2.29 13.01 -16.90
CA VAL A 491 -2.72 12.71 -18.28
C VAL A 491 -3.18 11.26 -18.41
N VAL A 492 -2.43 10.31 -17.85
CA VAL A 492 -2.81 8.89 -17.82
C VAL A 492 -4.16 8.70 -17.16
N ALA A 493 -4.32 9.28 -15.97
CA ALA A 493 -5.57 9.23 -15.23
C ALA A 493 -6.72 9.82 -16.06
N MET A 494 -6.53 11.00 -16.65
CA MET A 494 -7.52 11.65 -17.49
C MET A 494 -7.93 10.76 -18.67
N LYS A 495 -6.98 10.24 -19.44
CA LYS A 495 -7.30 9.44 -20.63
C LYS A 495 -8.03 8.14 -20.27
N LYS A 496 -7.58 7.45 -19.21
CA LYS A 496 -8.29 6.25 -18.70
C LYS A 496 -9.71 6.58 -18.25
N ILE A 497 -9.93 7.72 -17.58
CA ILE A 497 -11.27 8.19 -17.18
C ILE A 497 -12.13 8.47 -18.43
N SER A 498 -11.60 9.21 -19.41
CA SER A 498 -12.29 9.50 -20.68
C SER A 498 -12.70 8.22 -21.39
N TRP A 499 -11.78 7.28 -21.56
CA TRP A 499 -12.05 5.99 -22.19
C TRP A 499 -13.09 5.17 -21.44
N CYS A 500 -13.10 5.21 -20.12
CA CYS A 500 -14.14 4.56 -19.33
C CYS A 500 -15.51 5.19 -19.62
N VAL A 501 -15.60 6.51 -19.73
CA VAL A 501 -16.86 7.20 -20.09
C VAL A 501 -17.30 6.83 -21.51
N ASP A 502 -16.40 6.84 -22.48
CA ASP A 502 -16.71 6.51 -23.88
C ASP A 502 -17.16 5.04 -24.00
N SER A 503 -16.40 4.12 -23.38
CA SER A 503 -16.68 2.69 -23.33
C SER A 503 -18.02 2.41 -22.67
N MET A 504 -18.34 3.09 -21.56
CA MET A 504 -19.63 2.96 -20.87
C MET A 504 -20.78 3.47 -21.74
N THR A 505 -20.59 4.64 -22.38
CA THR A 505 -21.62 5.27 -23.23
C THR A 505 -21.92 4.42 -24.45
N ASN A 506 -20.89 3.92 -25.15
CA ASN A 506 -21.04 3.03 -26.30
C ASN A 506 -21.78 1.74 -25.93
N LYS A 507 -21.48 1.14 -24.77
CA LYS A 507 -22.17 -0.08 -24.32
C LYS A 507 -23.64 0.16 -24.03
N ILE A 508 -23.98 1.26 -23.37
CA ILE A 508 -25.36 1.65 -23.09
C ILE A 508 -26.12 1.92 -24.39
N MET A 509 -25.50 2.63 -25.34
CA MET A 509 -26.10 2.87 -26.66
C MET A 509 -26.35 1.58 -27.45
N ASN A 510 -25.55 0.54 -27.23
CA ASN A 510 -25.73 -0.80 -27.81
C ASN A 510 -26.70 -1.69 -27.01
N GLY A 511 -27.52 -1.12 -26.13
CA GLY A 511 -28.62 -1.81 -25.46
C GLY A 511 -28.27 -2.50 -24.14
N MET A 512 -27.04 -2.35 -23.62
CA MET A 512 -26.72 -2.82 -22.26
C MET A 512 -27.33 -1.91 -21.18
N SER A 513 -27.76 -2.51 -20.07
CA SER A 513 -28.14 -1.75 -18.87
C SER A 513 -26.94 -0.96 -18.33
N GLN A 514 -27.19 0.08 -17.55
CA GLN A 514 -26.12 0.88 -16.95
C GLN A 514 -25.26 0.04 -15.98
N GLU A 515 -25.91 -0.87 -15.26
CA GLU A 515 -25.33 -1.79 -14.29
C GLU A 515 -24.41 -2.81 -14.98
N ASP A 516 -24.86 -3.43 -16.07
CA ASP A 516 -24.07 -4.41 -16.83
C ASP A 516 -22.92 -3.72 -17.56
N ALA A 517 -23.16 -2.55 -18.14
CA ALA A 517 -22.11 -1.74 -18.76
C ALA A 517 -21.02 -1.40 -17.73
N TRP A 518 -21.40 -0.94 -16.53
CA TRP A 518 -20.47 -0.67 -15.42
C TRP A 518 -19.66 -1.92 -15.04
N ASN A 519 -20.33 -3.06 -14.87
CA ASN A 519 -19.68 -4.31 -14.50
C ASN A 519 -18.65 -4.76 -15.55
N SER A 520 -19.02 -4.69 -16.84
CA SER A 520 -18.17 -5.12 -17.96
C SER A 520 -16.89 -4.29 -18.13
N ILE A 521 -16.84 -3.07 -17.58
CA ILE A 521 -15.67 -2.18 -17.63
C ILE A 521 -15.01 -1.98 -16.26
N SER A 522 -15.43 -2.73 -15.24
CA SER A 522 -14.98 -2.57 -13.85
C SER A 522 -13.45 -2.61 -13.69
N ILE A 523 -12.76 -3.47 -14.45
CA ILE A 523 -11.29 -3.53 -14.49
C ILE A 523 -10.69 -2.20 -14.98
N GLN A 524 -11.25 -1.60 -16.04
CA GLN A 524 -10.81 -0.31 -16.57
C GLN A 524 -11.07 0.82 -15.56
N LEU A 525 -12.21 0.77 -14.87
CA LEU A 525 -12.58 1.73 -13.83
C LEU A 525 -11.62 1.70 -12.64
N VAL A 526 -11.26 0.51 -12.16
CA VAL A 526 -10.25 0.33 -11.09
C VAL A 526 -8.90 0.88 -11.54
N SER A 527 -8.47 0.56 -12.76
CA SER A 527 -7.21 1.07 -13.32
C SER A 527 -7.20 2.60 -13.43
N ALA A 528 -8.30 3.20 -13.88
CA ALA A 528 -8.46 4.66 -13.97
C ALA A 528 -8.40 5.34 -12.59
N ALA A 529 -9.11 4.78 -11.60
CA ALA A 529 -9.09 5.27 -10.24
C ALA A 529 -7.71 5.13 -9.58
N GLU A 530 -7.00 4.03 -9.82
CA GLU A 530 -5.64 3.86 -9.32
C GLU A 530 -4.70 4.90 -9.95
N SER A 531 -4.73 5.11 -11.27
CA SER A 531 -3.88 6.12 -11.91
C SER A 531 -4.16 7.53 -11.37
N HIS A 532 -5.43 7.89 -11.15
CA HIS A 532 -5.79 9.13 -10.45
C HIS A 532 -5.20 9.18 -9.04
N SER A 533 -5.29 8.09 -8.30
CA SER A 533 -4.78 8.00 -6.93
C SER A 533 -3.26 8.20 -6.88
N ARG A 534 -2.51 7.60 -7.82
CA ARG A 534 -1.06 7.78 -7.95
C ARG A 534 -0.68 9.23 -8.25
N ALA A 535 -1.42 9.88 -9.16
CA ALA A 535 -1.23 11.29 -9.48
C ALA A 535 -1.37 12.17 -8.22
N ILE A 536 -2.41 11.94 -7.41
CA ILE A 536 -2.65 12.66 -6.15
C ILE A 536 -1.53 12.44 -5.14
N VAL A 537 -1.06 11.20 -4.98
CA VAL A 537 -0.05 10.88 -3.98
C VAL A 537 1.29 11.55 -4.29
N ILE A 538 1.71 11.49 -5.55
CA ILE A 538 2.98 12.10 -5.98
C ILE A 538 2.86 13.64 -5.95
N SER A 539 1.73 14.21 -6.41
CA SER A 539 1.53 15.67 -6.41
C SER A 539 1.50 16.25 -5.00
N THR A 540 0.76 15.61 -4.09
CA THR A 540 0.67 16.06 -2.69
C THR A 540 2.03 15.97 -2.01
N PHE A 541 2.79 14.90 -2.26
CA PHE A 541 4.11 14.75 -1.67
C PHE A 541 5.06 15.87 -2.12
N GLN A 542 5.08 16.17 -3.42
CA GLN A 542 5.88 17.26 -3.96
C GLN A 542 5.45 18.61 -3.40
N GLU A 543 4.16 18.95 -3.46
CA GLU A 543 3.63 20.26 -3.05
C GLU A 543 3.93 20.56 -1.58
N ASP A 544 3.58 19.64 -0.69
CA ASP A 544 3.73 19.85 0.76
C ASP A 544 5.20 19.84 1.17
N MET A 545 6.01 18.96 0.60
CA MET A 545 7.41 18.89 0.94
C MET A 545 8.17 20.11 0.40
N THR A 546 7.89 20.55 -0.84
CA THR A 546 8.51 21.77 -1.40
C THR A 546 8.15 23.01 -0.58
N ARG A 547 6.92 23.08 -0.06
CA ARG A 547 6.52 24.15 0.87
C ARG A 547 7.32 24.09 2.16
N ALA A 548 7.46 22.91 2.74
CA ALA A 548 8.18 22.70 3.99
C ALA A 548 9.69 22.94 3.87
N MET A 549 10.29 22.58 2.73
CA MET A 549 11.72 22.77 2.45
C MET A 549 12.15 24.24 2.51
N LYS A 550 11.23 25.20 2.32
CA LYS A 550 11.52 26.65 2.45
C LYS A 550 11.92 27.07 3.87
N THR A 551 11.53 26.29 4.88
CA THR A 551 11.82 26.57 6.30
C THR A 551 12.82 25.59 6.92
N MET A 552 13.35 24.65 6.12
CA MET A 552 14.32 23.65 6.55
C MET A 552 15.76 24.11 6.30
N SER A 553 16.72 23.48 6.97
CA SER A 553 18.13 23.59 6.66
C SER A 553 18.41 23.12 5.22
N PRO A 554 19.40 23.71 4.52
CA PRO A 554 19.73 23.33 3.15
C PRO A 554 20.03 21.84 3.00
N GLN A 555 20.70 21.24 3.99
CA GLN A 555 21.06 19.83 4.00
C GLN A 555 19.83 18.92 4.13
N LEU A 556 18.88 19.28 5.00
CA LEU A 556 17.64 18.53 5.14
C LEU A 556 16.76 18.67 3.89
N ALA A 557 16.68 19.89 3.34
CA ALA A 557 15.94 20.16 2.12
C ALA A 557 16.46 19.32 0.94
N GLU A 558 17.79 19.18 0.80
CA GLU A 558 18.41 18.34 -0.23
C GLU A 558 17.98 16.87 -0.11
N VAL A 559 18.07 16.30 1.10
CA VAL A 559 17.68 14.89 1.35
C VAL A 559 16.17 14.69 1.11
N MET A 560 15.33 15.63 1.50
CA MET A 560 13.88 15.56 1.21
C MET A 560 13.61 15.63 -0.29
N GLY A 561 14.33 16.46 -1.04
CA GLY A 561 14.27 16.51 -2.50
C GLY A 561 14.60 15.16 -3.13
N GLN A 562 15.66 14.49 -2.66
CA GLN A 562 16.05 13.15 -3.12
C GLN A 562 14.95 12.10 -2.87
N LEU A 563 14.27 12.15 -1.72
CA LEU A 563 13.16 11.24 -1.43
C LEU A 563 11.95 11.44 -2.34
N ILE A 564 11.61 12.69 -2.68
CA ILE A 564 10.51 13.00 -3.62
C ILE A 564 10.81 12.36 -4.99
N GLN A 565 12.03 12.54 -5.48
CA GLN A 565 12.44 12.00 -6.77
C GLN A 565 12.48 10.49 -6.75
N LEU A 566 13.07 9.89 -5.72
CA LEU A 566 13.12 8.43 -5.57
C LEU A 566 11.70 7.83 -5.61
N TYR A 567 10.74 8.44 -4.90
CA TYR A 567 9.35 7.99 -4.90
C TYR A 567 8.66 8.16 -6.27
N ALA A 568 8.82 9.32 -6.92
CA ALA A 568 8.24 9.60 -8.22
C ALA A 568 8.81 8.67 -9.30
N VAL A 569 10.13 8.44 -9.29
CA VAL A 569 10.83 7.52 -10.21
C VAL A 569 10.41 6.08 -9.94
N PHE A 570 10.38 5.63 -8.69
CA PHE A 570 9.93 4.29 -8.33
C PHE A 570 8.55 3.98 -8.95
N TRP A 571 7.56 4.84 -8.74
CA TRP A 571 6.23 4.62 -9.32
C TRP A 571 6.17 4.78 -10.83
N THR A 572 7.00 5.64 -11.40
CA THR A 572 7.14 5.77 -12.86
C THR A 572 7.64 4.46 -13.46
N LEU A 573 8.60 3.80 -12.82
CA LEU A 573 9.12 2.49 -13.24
C LEU A 573 8.06 1.38 -13.07
N GLU A 574 7.39 1.33 -11.91
CA GLU A 574 6.32 0.36 -11.64
C GLU A 574 5.10 0.53 -12.56
N ARG A 575 4.85 1.74 -13.08
CA ARG A 575 3.70 2.09 -13.94
C ARG A 575 4.10 2.57 -15.32
N VAL A 576 5.29 2.20 -15.78
CA VAL A 576 5.83 2.66 -17.08
C VAL A 576 4.90 2.28 -18.24
N GLY A 577 4.27 1.10 -18.19
CA GLY A 577 3.32 0.66 -19.20
C GLY A 577 2.12 1.59 -19.36
N ASP A 578 1.59 2.12 -18.26
CA ASP A 578 0.47 3.06 -18.28
C ASP A 578 0.85 4.41 -18.89
N LEU A 579 2.06 4.91 -18.58
CA LEU A 579 2.57 6.18 -19.07
C LEU A 579 2.90 6.13 -20.57
N LEU A 580 3.38 4.97 -21.05
CA LEU A 580 3.73 4.75 -22.46
C LEU A 580 2.51 4.49 -23.36
N GLN A 581 1.51 3.75 -22.88
CA GLN A 581 0.34 3.35 -23.69
C GLN A 581 -0.51 4.55 -24.16
N LEU A 582 -0.40 5.68 -23.47
CA LEU A 582 -1.35 6.79 -23.59
C LEU A 582 -0.80 8.03 -24.32
N HIS A 583 0.50 8.10 -24.60
CA HIS A 583 1.12 9.28 -25.23
C HIS A 583 0.94 9.37 -26.76
N LYS A 584 0.25 8.42 -27.42
CA LYS A 584 -0.02 8.49 -28.87
C LYS A 584 -1.40 7.95 -29.25
N GLY A 585 -2.35 8.87 -29.43
CA GLY A 585 -3.59 8.59 -30.14
C GLY A 585 -3.31 8.44 -31.64
N ASN A 586 -3.29 7.20 -32.12
CA ASN A 586 -3.61 6.88 -33.52
C ASN A 586 -3.91 5.37 -33.60
N MET A 587 -5.12 4.98 -34.05
CA MET A 587 -5.52 3.56 -34.12
C MET A 587 -4.74 2.75 -35.18
N GLU A 588 -3.95 3.40 -36.04
CA GLU A 588 -2.95 2.74 -36.91
C GLU A 588 -1.81 2.07 -36.12
N ARG A 589 -1.63 2.45 -34.84
CA ARG A 589 -0.58 1.91 -33.95
C ARG A 589 -1.02 0.66 -33.20
N LEU A 590 -2.20 0.11 -33.42
CA LEU A 590 -2.69 -1.03 -32.64
C LEU A 590 -1.75 -2.25 -32.73
N GLY A 591 -1.16 -2.48 -33.91
CA GLY A 591 -0.17 -3.54 -34.11
C GLY A 591 1.16 -3.29 -33.38
N GLU A 592 1.64 -2.03 -33.37
CA GLU A 592 2.81 -1.60 -32.59
C GLU A 592 2.53 -1.71 -31.08
N LEU A 593 1.36 -1.26 -30.64
CA LEU A 593 0.92 -1.27 -29.25
C LEU A 593 0.75 -2.70 -28.73
N HIS A 594 0.18 -3.59 -29.55
CA HIS A 594 0.09 -5.01 -29.24
C HIS A 594 1.48 -5.65 -29.14
N ALA A 595 2.35 -5.44 -30.13
CA ALA A 595 3.72 -5.97 -30.11
C ALA A 595 4.54 -5.45 -28.93
N LEU A 596 4.36 -4.18 -28.56
CA LEU A 596 4.98 -3.54 -27.40
C LEU A 596 4.39 -4.07 -26.09
N ALA A 597 3.08 -4.29 -25.99
CA ALA A 597 2.45 -4.87 -24.81
C ALA A 597 2.90 -6.32 -24.59
N CYS A 598 2.98 -7.13 -25.65
CA CYS A 598 3.52 -8.49 -25.60
C CYS A 598 4.97 -8.49 -25.12
N CYS A 599 5.79 -7.58 -25.66
CA CYS A 599 7.18 -7.35 -25.28
C CYS A 599 7.31 -6.98 -23.79
N LEU A 600 6.62 -5.93 -23.36
CA LEU A 600 6.73 -5.40 -22.00
C LEU A 600 6.20 -6.39 -20.96
N LYS A 601 5.12 -7.11 -21.26
CA LYS A 601 4.60 -8.18 -20.39
C LYS A 601 5.64 -9.28 -20.23
N ALA A 602 6.18 -9.78 -21.35
CA ALA A 602 7.12 -10.89 -21.34
C ALA A 602 8.41 -10.55 -20.58
N ILE A 603 9.02 -9.39 -20.84
CA ILE A 603 10.26 -9.00 -20.16
C ILE A 603 10.01 -8.65 -18.68
N SER A 604 8.95 -7.91 -18.34
CA SER A 604 8.73 -7.44 -16.97
C SER A 604 8.38 -8.60 -16.02
N THR A 605 7.61 -9.59 -16.49
CA THR A 605 7.29 -10.79 -15.71
C THR A 605 8.49 -11.72 -15.57
N THR A 606 9.28 -11.88 -16.65
CA THR A 606 10.54 -12.65 -16.61
C THR A 606 11.55 -12.03 -15.64
N ASP A 607 11.67 -10.70 -15.65
CA ASP A 607 12.52 -9.95 -14.74
C ASP A 607 12.03 -10.08 -13.30
N SER A 608 10.73 -9.94 -13.08
CA SER A 608 10.11 -10.10 -11.76
C SER A 608 10.36 -11.50 -11.18
N SER A 609 10.20 -12.54 -11.99
CA SER A 609 10.51 -13.93 -11.61
C SER A 609 12.01 -14.11 -11.30
N MET A 610 12.88 -13.61 -12.18
CA MET A 610 14.34 -13.67 -11.99
C MET A 610 14.78 -12.93 -10.72
N PHE A 611 14.27 -11.74 -10.47
CA PHE A 611 14.62 -10.95 -9.28
C PHE A 611 14.06 -11.56 -8.00
N THR A 612 12.86 -12.15 -8.05
CA THR A 612 12.28 -12.90 -6.93
C THR A 612 13.13 -14.12 -6.60
N GLU A 613 13.58 -14.86 -7.60
CA GLU A 613 14.44 -16.03 -7.42
C GLU A 613 15.85 -15.64 -6.94
N ARG A 614 16.43 -14.56 -7.48
CA ARG A 614 17.70 -14.00 -6.98
C ARG A 614 17.57 -13.57 -5.53
N CYS A 615 16.42 -13.02 -5.12
CA CYS A 615 16.13 -12.75 -3.72
C CYS A 615 16.05 -14.05 -2.90
N ARG A 616 15.39 -15.09 -3.41
CA ARG A 616 15.30 -16.41 -2.76
C ARG A 616 16.68 -17.02 -2.52
N LEU A 617 17.51 -17.05 -3.56
CA LEU A 617 18.86 -17.61 -3.51
C LEU A 617 19.81 -16.77 -2.64
N ALA A 618 19.69 -15.44 -2.67
CA ALA A 618 20.47 -14.55 -1.81
C ALA A 618 20.20 -14.77 -0.31
N CYS A 619 19.05 -15.38 0.04
CA CYS A 619 18.73 -15.77 1.41
C CYS A 619 19.26 -17.16 1.81
N GLY A 620 20.01 -17.87 0.94
CA GLY A 620 20.59 -19.19 1.23
C GLY A 620 19.53 -20.25 1.57
N GLY A 621 19.85 -21.20 2.46
CA GLY A 621 18.90 -22.23 2.90
C GLY A 621 17.60 -21.67 3.52
N HIS A 622 17.64 -20.46 4.08
CA HIS A 622 16.47 -19.80 4.65
C HIS A 622 15.49 -19.28 3.60
N GLY A 623 15.98 -18.91 2.41
CA GLY A 623 15.12 -18.57 1.27
C GLY A 623 14.33 -19.76 0.74
N TYR A 624 14.70 -20.99 1.11
CA TYR A 624 13.96 -22.20 0.75
C TYR A 624 12.74 -22.45 1.66
N MET A 625 12.73 -21.87 2.85
CA MET A 625 11.62 -22.04 3.78
C MET A 625 10.39 -21.27 3.29
N VAL A 626 9.21 -21.87 3.38
CA VAL A 626 7.93 -21.20 3.08
C VAL A 626 7.76 -19.92 3.91
N SER A 627 8.36 -19.87 5.10
CA SER A 627 8.43 -18.67 5.97
C SER A 627 9.18 -17.48 5.38
N SER A 628 10.08 -17.69 4.42
CA SER A 628 10.67 -16.59 3.68
C SER A 628 9.66 -15.94 2.73
N ASN A 629 8.53 -16.59 2.41
CA ASN A 629 7.55 -16.19 1.40
C ASN A 629 8.11 -16.06 -0.04
N LEU A 630 9.42 -16.20 -0.23
CA LEU A 630 10.05 -16.18 -1.54
C LEU A 630 9.65 -17.41 -2.39
N PRO A 631 9.46 -18.63 -1.85
CA PRO A 631 8.92 -19.74 -2.63
C PRO A 631 7.49 -19.52 -3.16
N PRO A 632 6.49 -19.09 -2.35
CA PRO A 632 5.15 -18.78 -2.89
C PRO A 632 5.10 -17.48 -3.71
N THR A 633 5.88 -16.44 -3.41
CA THR A 633 6.01 -15.25 -4.29
C THR A 633 6.67 -15.60 -5.61
N TYR A 634 7.68 -16.47 -5.61
CA TYR A 634 8.26 -17.02 -6.82
C TYR A 634 7.20 -17.80 -7.59
N ALA A 635 6.43 -18.67 -6.95
CA ALA A 635 5.33 -19.39 -7.61
C ALA A 635 4.33 -18.44 -8.30
N LEU A 636 3.94 -17.33 -7.65
CA LEU A 636 3.03 -16.33 -8.23
C LEU A 636 3.66 -15.53 -9.38
N THR A 637 4.88 -15.03 -9.21
CA THR A 637 5.60 -14.28 -10.25
C THR A 637 5.94 -15.17 -11.44
N THR A 638 6.28 -16.43 -11.23
CA THR A 638 6.46 -17.42 -12.29
C THR A 638 5.15 -17.76 -13.00
N ALA A 639 4.03 -17.80 -12.28
CA ALA A 639 2.73 -18.00 -12.92
C ALA A 639 2.41 -16.86 -13.90
N SER A 640 2.84 -15.63 -13.58
CA SER A 640 2.68 -14.47 -14.47
C SER A 640 3.48 -14.56 -15.77
N CYS A 641 4.49 -15.43 -15.84
CA CYS A 641 5.18 -15.74 -17.10
C CYS A 641 4.34 -16.61 -18.04
N THR A 642 3.23 -17.20 -17.54
CA THR A 642 2.40 -18.17 -18.27
C THR A 642 0.97 -17.67 -18.48
N TYR A 643 0.30 -17.14 -17.45
CA TYR A 643 -1.05 -16.59 -17.61
C TYR A 643 -1.03 -15.25 -18.38
N GLU A 644 -2.17 -14.85 -18.95
CA GLU A 644 -2.31 -13.66 -19.81
C GLU A 644 -1.33 -13.67 -21.00
N GLY A 645 -1.08 -14.88 -21.53
CA GLY A 645 -0.18 -15.16 -22.65
C GLY A 645 1.18 -15.69 -22.20
N ASP A 646 1.56 -16.88 -22.66
CA ASP A 646 2.89 -17.45 -22.39
C ASP A 646 3.98 -16.53 -22.93
N ASN A 647 5.03 -16.28 -22.13
CA ASN A 647 6.08 -15.32 -22.48
C ASN A 647 6.79 -15.65 -23.80
N THR A 648 6.99 -16.94 -24.13
CA THR A 648 7.58 -17.34 -25.42
C THR A 648 6.63 -17.01 -26.56
N VAL A 649 5.34 -17.31 -26.39
CA VAL A 649 4.31 -17.00 -27.38
C VAL A 649 4.15 -15.49 -27.58
N LEU A 650 4.21 -14.70 -26.52
CA LEU A 650 4.15 -13.23 -26.58
C LEU A 650 5.38 -12.65 -27.29
N LEU A 651 6.58 -13.15 -26.99
CA LEU A 651 7.80 -12.77 -27.71
C LEU A 651 7.74 -13.16 -29.19
N LEU A 652 7.10 -14.29 -29.54
CA LEU A 652 6.83 -14.66 -30.93
C LEU A 652 5.82 -13.70 -31.62
N GLN A 653 4.83 -13.15 -30.91
CA GLN A 653 3.96 -12.10 -31.45
C GLN A 653 4.73 -10.80 -31.72
N THR A 654 5.62 -10.41 -30.81
CA THR A 654 6.55 -9.29 -31.04
C THR A 654 7.46 -9.57 -32.24
N ALA A 655 8.00 -10.79 -32.37
CA ALA A 655 8.84 -11.17 -33.49
C ALA A 655 8.10 -11.12 -34.84
N ARG A 656 6.81 -11.47 -34.89
CA ARG A 656 5.98 -11.33 -36.11
C ARG A 656 5.91 -9.89 -36.58
N PHE A 657 5.69 -8.97 -35.63
CA PHE A 657 5.70 -7.54 -35.92
C PHE A 657 7.08 -7.09 -36.43
N LEU A 658 8.16 -7.49 -35.77
CA LEU A 658 9.53 -7.10 -36.15
C LEU A 658 9.93 -7.57 -37.55
N LEU A 659 9.62 -8.82 -37.91
CA LEU A 659 9.91 -9.35 -39.25
C LEU A 659 9.11 -8.63 -40.33
N LYS A 660 7.83 -8.34 -40.07
CA LYS A 660 6.98 -7.58 -40.98
C LYS A 660 7.54 -6.18 -41.20
N THR A 661 7.95 -5.52 -40.12
CA THR A 661 8.59 -4.19 -40.16
C THR A 661 9.91 -4.22 -40.93
N TRP A 662 10.77 -5.21 -40.70
CA TRP A 662 12.05 -5.35 -41.40
C TRP A 662 11.87 -5.52 -42.92
N ARG A 663 10.90 -6.34 -43.34
CA ARG A 663 10.59 -6.51 -44.77
C ARG A 663 10.03 -5.24 -45.41
N GLN A 664 9.54 -4.30 -44.61
CA GLN A 664 8.96 -3.04 -45.06
C GLN A 664 9.84 -1.82 -44.79
N ILE A 665 11.09 -2.02 -44.36
CA ILE A 665 12.00 -0.99 -43.83
C ILE A 665 12.24 0.19 -44.79
N ASP A 666 12.22 -0.09 -46.10
CA ASP A 666 12.38 0.91 -47.17
C ASP A 666 11.05 1.37 -47.78
N SER A 667 9.97 0.63 -47.55
CA SER A 667 8.67 0.82 -48.21
C SER A 667 7.68 1.66 -47.41
N ALA A 668 7.89 1.84 -46.10
CA ALA A 668 6.99 2.59 -45.23
C ALA A 668 7.75 3.35 -44.13
N PRO A 669 7.24 4.50 -43.65
CA PRO A 669 7.80 5.17 -42.48
C PRO A 669 7.67 4.28 -41.24
N LEU A 670 8.81 4.06 -40.58
CA LEU A 670 8.88 3.25 -39.36
C LEU A 670 8.31 4.00 -38.16
N THR A 671 7.63 3.27 -37.29
CA THR A 671 7.15 3.82 -36.03
C THR A 671 8.31 4.03 -35.05
N PRO A 672 8.20 4.94 -34.07
CA PRO A 672 9.34 5.34 -33.24
C PRO A 672 10.01 4.20 -32.47
N THR A 673 9.27 3.17 -32.07
CA THR A 673 9.86 2.01 -31.37
C THR A 673 10.73 1.14 -32.26
N VAL A 674 10.62 1.23 -33.59
CA VAL A 674 11.41 0.44 -34.54
C VAL A 674 12.22 1.32 -35.50
N ALA A 675 12.13 2.65 -35.38
CA ALA A 675 12.82 3.60 -36.25
C ALA A 675 14.34 3.42 -36.24
N TYR A 676 14.91 3.00 -35.10
CA TYR A 676 16.34 2.74 -34.97
C TYR A 676 16.84 1.69 -35.96
N LEU A 677 15.97 0.74 -36.40
CA LEU A 677 16.36 -0.33 -37.32
C LEU A 677 16.94 0.23 -38.61
N LYS A 678 16.32 1.28 -39.17
CA LYS A 678 16.78 1.93 -40.41
C LYS A 678 18.12 2.65 -40.22
N THR A 679 18.33 3.25 -39.06
CA THR A 679 19.57 3.97 -38.74
C THR A 679 20.73 3.01 -38.57
N VAL A 680 20.55 1.92 -37.82
CA VAL A 680 21.64 0.99 -37.52
C VAL A 680 21.89 -0.02 -38.65
N SER A 681 20.94 -0.19 -39.59
CA SER A 681 21.11 -1.04 -40.78
C SER A 681 21.78 -0.32 -41.96
N ASP A 682 22.04 0.98 -41.86
CA ASP A 682 22.69 1.75 -42.92
C ASP A 682 24.15 1.28 -43.12
N PRO A 683 24.61 1.01 -44.36
CA PRO A 683 25.97 0.58 -44.65
C PRO A 683 27.08 1.55 -44.16
N GLY A 684 26.75 2.82 -43.97
CA GLY A 684 27.65 3.86 -43.44
C GLY A 684 27.63 4.01 -41.92
N PHE A 685 26.82 3.23 -41.19
CA PHE A 685 26.72 3.31 -39.73
C PHE A 685 27.97 2.76 -39.02
N SER A 686 28.54 3.52 -38.08
CA SER A 686 29.68 3.07 -37.27
C SER A 686 29.20 2.36 -36.00
N ASP A 687 29.60 1.11 -35.82
CA ASP A 687 29.24 0.27 -34.67
C ASP A 687 30.26 0.34 -33.51
N LYS A 688 31.03 1.44 -33.42
CA LYS A 688 32.04 1.65 -32.37
C LYS A 688 31.41 1.75 -30.98
N TRP A 689 31.90 0.94 -30.04
CA TRP A 689 31.43 0.90 -28.65
C TRP A 689 31.90 2.11 -27.84
N GLU A 690 31.04 2.60 -26.95
CA GLU A 690 31.31 3.68 -26.02
C GLU A 690 30.70 3.35 -24.64
N ASN A 691 31.47 3.53 -23.55
CA ASN A 691 31.00 3.39 -22.17
C ASN A 691 30.21 4.63 -21.71
N SER A 692 29.12 4.88 -22.41
CA SER A 692 28.14 5.92 -22.12
C SER A 692 26.75 5.30 -22.20
N VAL A 693 25.73 5.96 -21.67
CA VAL A 693 24.36 5.44 -21.78
C VAL A 693 23.92 5.42 -23.24
N GLU A 694 24.27 6.44 -24.00
CA GLU A 694 24.07 6.56 -25.45
C GLU A 694 24.76 5.40 -26.20
N GLY A 695 26.00 5.07 -25.84
CA GLY A 695 26.77 3.98 -26.42
C GLY A 695 26.16 2.62 -26.12
N ILE A 696 25.73 2.39 -24.88
CA ILE A 696 25.01 1.19 -24.45
C ILE A 696 23.73 1.00 -25.28
N ILE A 697 22.92 2.06 -25.42
CA ILE A 697 21.66 2.01 -26.17
C ILE A 697 21.90 1.67 -27.63
N ARG A 698 22.88 2.33 -28.27
CA ARG A 698 23.29 1.98 -29.63
C ARG A 698 23.72 0.51 -29.73
N GLY A 699 24.47 0.02 -28.74
CA GLY A 699 24.85 -1.38 -28.63
C GLY A 699 23.66 -2.34 -28.65
N PHE A 700 22.67 -2.11 -27.76
CA PHE A 700 21.45 -2.92 -27.72
C PHE A 700 20.61 -2.83 -29.01
N GLN A 701 20.57 -1.66 -29.64
CA GLN A 701 19.92 -1.45 -30.94
C GLN A 701 20.61 -2.24 -32.07
N VAL A 702 21.95 -2.24 -32.13
CA VAL A 702 22.73 -3.01 -33.10
C VAL A 702 22.53 -4.52 -32.89
N VAL A 703 22.55 -5.00 -31.64
CA VAL A 703 22.26 -6.40 -31.30
C VAL A 703 20.87 -6.79 -31.81
N ALA A 704 19.85 -6.00 -31.48
CA ALA A 704 18.49 -6.25 -31.88
C ALA A 704 18.34 -6.30 -33.41
N MET A 705 18.95 -5.34 -34.12
CA MET A 705 18.93 -5.31 -35.58
C MET A 705 19.60 -6.54 -36.19
N LYS A 706 20.84 -6.87 -35.78
CA LYS A 706 21.59 -8.01 -36.35
C LYS A 706 20.84 -9.32 -36.13
N LYS A 707 20.20 -9.50 -34.97
CA LYS A 707 19.35 -10.66 -34.69
C LYS A 707 18.08 -10.68 -35.54
N ILE A 708 17.43 -9.53 -35.78
CA ILE A 708 16.24 -9.44 -36.65
C ILE A 708 16.61 -9.75 -38.10
N SER A 709 17.69 -9.18 -38.64
CA SER A 709 18.20 -9.47 -39.98
C SER A 709 18.48 -10.96 -40.14
N TRP A 710 19.20 -11.55 -39.17
CA TRP A 710 19.51 -12.98 -39.19
C TRP A 710 18.26 -13.87 -39.18
N CYS A 711 17.20 -13.48 -38.47
CA CYS A 711 15.93 -14.19 -38.52
C CYS A 711 15.30 -14.13 -39.91
N VAL A 712 15.35 -12.98 -40.59
CA VAL A 712 14.82 -12.81 -41.96
C VAL A 712 15.60 -13.66 -42.96
N ASP A 713 16.92 -13.65 -42.88
CA ASP A 713 17.79 -14.43 -43.76
C ASP A 713 17.57 -15.92 -43.56
N SER A 714 17.52 -16.36 -42.30
CA SER A 714 17.26 -17.76 -41.94
C SER A 714 15.87 -18.21 -42.40
N MET A 715 14.86 -17.36 -42.25
CA MET A 715 13.49 -17.62 -42.73
C MET A 715 13.44 -17.76 -44.25
N THR A 716 14.07 -16.83 -44.97
CA THR A 716 14.06 -16.77 -46.43
C THR A 716 14.81 -17.97 -47.02
N ASN A 717 15.98 -18.31 -46.47
CA ASN A 717 16.77 -19.45 -46.91
C ASN A 717 16.00 -20.78 -46.72
N LYS A 718 15.31 -20.96 -45.61
CA LYS A 718 14.51 -22.18 -45.37
C LYS A 718 13.33 -22.32 -46.32
N ILE A 719 12.63 -21.22 -46.60
CA ILE A 719 11.52 -21.20 -47.58
C ILE A 719 12.06 -21.51 -48.99
N MET A 720 13.21 -20.93 -49.37
CA MET A 720 13.85 -21.23 -50.66
C MET A 720 14.29 -22.69 -50.79
N ASN A 721 14.63 -23.35 -49.68
CA ASN A 721 14.97 -24.78 -49.64
C ASN A 721 13.74 -25.70 -49.53
N GLY A 722 12.54 -25.19 -49.81
CA GLY A 722 11.31 -26.00 -49.94
C GLY A 722 10.53 -26.23 -48.65
N MET A 723 10.88 -25.58 -47.54
CA MET A 723 10.05 -25.59 -46.32
C MET A 723 8.81 -24.70 -46.48
N SER A 724 7.69 -25.12 -45.90
CA SER A 724 6.51 -24.26 -45.75
C SER A 724 6.84 -23.04 -44.87
N GLN A 725 6.03 -21.97 -44.97
CA GLN A 725 6.24 -20.77 -44.17
C GLN A 725 6.09 -21.06 -42.67
N GLU A 726 5.17 -21.95 -42.31
CA GLU A 726 4.89 -22.40 -40.96
C GLU A 726 6.04 -23.23 -40.38
N ASP A 727 6.61 -24.15 -41.17
CA ASP A 727 7.74 -24.98 -40.75
C ASP A 727 9.04 -24.16 -40.65
N ALA A 728 9.23 -23.22 -41.58
CA ALA A 728 10.32 -22.26 -41.52
C ALA A 728 10.20 -21.39 -40.26
N TRP A 729 9.01 -20.87 -39.93
CA TRP A 729 8.73 -20.10 -38.70
C TRP A 729 9.09 -20.89 -37.45
N ASN A 730 8.58 -22.12 -37.37
CA ASN A 730 8.77 -22.98 -36.20
C ASN A 730 10.25 -23.31 -35.98
N SER A 731 10.98 -23.61 -37.06
CA SER A 731 12.40 -24.00 -36.98
C SER A 731 13.36 -22.84 -36.70
N ILE A 732 12.92 -21.58 -36.72
CA ILE A 732 13.71 -20.41 -36.28
C ILE A 732 13.14 -19.75 -35.01
N SER A 733 12.13 -20.34 -34.37
CA SER A 733 11.44 -19.79 -33.20
C SER A 733 12.37 -19.32 -32.07
N ILE A 734 13.47 -20.04 -31.82
CA ILE A 734 14.50 -19.65 -30.84
C ILE A 734 15.19 -18.34 -31.24
N GLN A 735 15.52 -18.17 -32.53
CA GLN A 735 16.13 -16.93 -33.03
C GLN A 735 15.13 -15.77 -32.91
N LEU A 736 13.87 -16.03 -33.23
CA LEU A 736 12.78 -15.04 -33.17
C LEU A 736 12.55 -14.52 -31.76
N VAL A 737 12.52 -15.41 -30.76
CA VAL A 737 12.37 -15.04 -29.35
C VAL A 737 13.58 -14.21 -28.87
N SER A 738 14.80 -14.62 -29.24
CA SER A 738 16.03 -13.90 -28.91
C SER A 738 16.08 -12.50 -29.54
N ALA A 739 15.65 -12.37 -30.80
CA ALA A 739 15.56 -11.08 -31.49
C ALA A 739 14.51 -10.15 -30.85
N ALA A 740 13.33 -10.70 -30.52
CA ALA A 740 12.28 -9.97 -29.83
C ALA A 740 12.72 -9.49 -28.45
N GLU A 741 13.43 -10.32 -27.67
CA GLU A 741 13.96 -9.92 -26.36
C GLU A 741 15.00 -8.80 -26.49
N SER A 742 15.95 -8.91 -27.41
CA SER A 742 16.97 -7.87 -27.60
C SER A 742 16.36 -6.53 -28.04
N HIS A 743 15.35 -6.56 -28.92
CA HIS A 743 14.56 -5.37 -29.27
C HIS A 743 13.86 -4.78 -28.05
N SER A 744 13.24 -5.63 -27.23
CA SER A 744 12.54 -5.23 -26.01
C SER A 744 13.46 -4.48 -25.04
N ARG A 745 14.68 -4.98 -24.84
CA ARG A 745 15.69 -4.34 -23.97
C ARG A 745 16.18 -3.02 -24.52
N ALA A 746 16.44 -2.94 -25.83
CA ALA A 746 16.85 -1.71 -26.49
C ALA A 746 15.83 -0.59 -26.26
N ILE A 747 14.54 -0.93 -26.34
CA ILE A 747 13.46 0.05 -26.16
C ILE A 747 13.32 0.51 -24.72
N VAL A 748 13.37 -0.39 -23.75
CA VAL A 748 13.26 0.04 -22.34
C VAL A 748 14.43 0.94 -21.94
N ILE A 749 15.67 0.63 -22.35
CA ILE A 749 16.84 1.44 -22.01
C ILE A 749 16.84 2.77 -22.78
N SER A 750 16.48 2.78 -24.07
CA SER A 750 16.42 4.01 -24.88
C SER A 750 15.35 4.95 -24.38
N THR A 751 14.15 4.42 -24.10
CA THR A 751 13.05 5.21 -23.54
C THR A 751 13.44 5.78 -22.19
N PHE A 752 14.08 4.99 -21.31
CA PHE A 752 14.51 5.50 -20.01
C PHE A 752 15.56 6.62 -20.09
N GLN A 753 16.53 6.53 -21.01
CA GLN A 753 17.54 7.58 -21.19
C GLN A 753 17.02 8.81 -21.93
N GLU A 754 16.28 8.66 -23.03
CA GLU A 754 15.68 9.80 -23.74
C GLU A 754 14.73 10.58 -22.84
N ASP A 755 13.94 9.83 -22.07
CA ASP A 755 13.05 10.35 -21.06
C ASP A 755 13.78 10.63 -19.75
N MET A 756 15.11 10.67 -19.63
CA MET A 756 15.76 11.22 -18.44
C MET A 756 16.81 12.28 -18.75
N THR A 757 17.52 12.17 -19.88
CA THR A 757 18.40 13.23 -20.40
C THR A 757 17.61 14.50 -20.74
N ARG A 758 16.36 14.35 -21.20
CA ARG A 758 15.45 15.50 -21.38
C ARG A 758 15.02 16.12 -20.04
N ALA A 759 15.08 15.34 -18.96
CA ALA A 759 14.73 15.71 -17.58
C ALA A 759 15.79 16.57 -16.93
N MET A 760 17.00 16.09 -17.05
CA MET A 760 18.18 16.68 -16.45
C MET A 760 18.41 18.11 -16.93
N LYS A 761 17.98 18.47 -18.15
CA LYS A 761 18.12 19.84 -18.70
C LYS A 761 17.36 20.91 -17.93
N THR A 762 16.32 20.52 -17.18
CA THR A 762 15.43 21.42 -16.44
C THR A 762 15.53 21.25 -14.93
N MET A 763 16.38 20.34 -14.48
CA MET A 763 16.64 20.05 -13.08
C MET A 763 17.76 20.95 -12.54
N SER A 764 17.85 21.11 -11.23
CA SER A 764 19.05 21.70 -10.62
C SER A 764 20.28 20.83 -10.97
N PRO A 765 21.48 21.41 -11.08
CA PRO A 765 22.68 20.64 -11.47
C PRO A 765 22.91 19.38 -10.61
N GLN A 766 22.60 19.45 -9.32
CA GLN A 766 22.77 18.36 -8.35
C GLN A 766 21.74 17.24 -8.57
N LEU A 767 20.51 17.60 -8.93
CA LEU A 767 19.46 16.64 -9.26
C LEU A 767 19.70 16.01 -10.63
N ALA A 768 20.06 16.81 -11.62
CA ALA A 768 20.44 16.34 -12.94
C ALA A 768 21.56 15.29 -12.84
N GLU A 769 22.51 15.48 -11.93
CA GLU A 769 23.56 14.50 -11.63
C GLU A 769 22.98 13.19 -11.07
N VAL A 770 22.13 13.24 -10.04
CA VAL A 770 21.54 12.02 -9.42
C VAL A 770 20.65 11.24 -10.39
N MET A 771 19.86 11.93 -11.21
CA MET A 771 19.01 11.28 -12.22
C MET A 771 19.86 10.68 -13.33
N GLY A 772 20.88 11.41 -13.80
CA GLY A 772 21.90 10.87 -14.70
C GLY A 772 22.51 9.60 -14.15
N GLN A 773 22.80 9.58 -12.86
CA GLN A 773 23.33 8.42 -12.15
C GLN A 773 22.37 7.22 -12.11
N LEU A 774 21.06 7.41 -11.94
CA LEU A 774 20.09 6.30 -11.96
C LEU A 774 19.92 5.68 -13.36
N ILE A 775 19.96 6.49 -14.42
CA ILE A 775 19.93 5.98 -15.80
C ILE A 775 21.17 5.13 -16.06
N GLN A 776 22.33 5.64 -15.65
CA GLN A 776 23.60 4.94 -15.78
C GLN A 776 23.57 3.60 -15.05
N LEU A 777 23.00 3.56 -13.85
CA LEU A 777 22.87 2.33 -13.06
C LEU A 777 22.09 1.24 -13.82
N TYR A 778 20.94 1.62 -14.39
CA TYR A 778 20.06 0.70 -15.10
C TYR A 778 20.65 0.22 -16.43
N ALA A 779 21.21 1.14 -17.22
CA ALA A 779 21.83 0.83 -18.50
C ALA A 779 23.04 -0.09 -18.31
N VAL A 780 23.90 0.20 -17.33
CA VAL A 780 25.07 -0.61 -17.02
C VAL A 780 24.68 -1.98 -16.49
N PHE A 781 23.67 -2.08 -15.61
CA PHE A 781 23.17 -3.36 -15.10
C PHE A 781 22.80 -4.32 -16.25
N TRP A 782 21.95 -3.86 -17.17
CA TRP A 782 21.49 -4.70 -18.28
C TRP A 782 22.60 -5.02 -19.28
N THR A 783 23.53 -4.09 -19.48
CA THR A 783 24.73 -4.33 -20.31
C THR A 783 25.56 -5.48 -19.76
N LEU A 784 25.72 -5.57 -18.43
CA LEU A 784 26.47 -6.63 -17.77
C LEU A 784 25.72 -7.98 -17.79
N GLU A 785 24.40 -7.96 -17.68
CA GLU A 785 23.55 -9.17 -17.80
C GLU A 785 23.51 -9.73 -19.24
N ARG A 786 23.72 -8.88 -20.26
CA ARG A 786 23.66 -9.23 -21.69
C ARG A 786 24.99 -9.13 -22.42
N VAL A 787 26.10 -9.21 -21.69
CA VAL A 787 27.45 -9.02 -22.21
C VAL A 787 27.80 -9.95 -23.38
N GLY A 788 27.29 -11.19 -23.38
CA GLY A 788 27.56 -12.17 -24.44
C GLY A 788 27.02 -11.76 -25.81
N ASP A 789 25.79 -11.24 -25.85
CA ASP A 789 25.19 -10.71 -27.08
C ASP A 789 25.96 -9.46 -27.56
N LEU A 790 26.35 -8.59 -26.64
CA LEU A 790 27.05 -7.36 -26.98
C LEU A 790 28.46 -7.67 -27.53
N LEU A 791 29.20 -8.61 -26.94
CA LEU A 791 30.49 -9.07 -27.45
C LEU A 791 30.40 -9.72 -28.82
N GLN A 792 29.28 -10.41 -29.10
CA GLN A 792 29.09 -11.11 -30.36
C GLN A 792 28.69 -10.19 -31.51
N TYR A 793 27.86 -9.18 -31.24
CA TYR A 793 27.22 -8.38 -32.28
C TYR A 793 27.69 -6.92 -32.33
N THR A 794 28.51 -6.45 -31.39
CA THR A 794 29.03 -5.07 -31.33
C THR A 794 30.56 -5.07 -31.16
N SER A 795 31.16 -3.88 -31.15
CA SER A 795 32.61 -3.72 -30.97
C SER A 795 33.07 -3.56 -29.50
N ILE A 796 32.22 -3.88 -28.51
CA ILE A 796 32.58 -3.82 -27.08
C ILE A 796 33.81 -4.70 -26.79
N SER A 797 34.78 -4.17 -26.06
CA SER A 797 35.97 -4.92 -25.66
C SER A 797 35.85 -5.48 -24.24
N ASN A 798 36.71 -6.44 -23.90
CA ASN A 798 36.78 -6.98 -22.54
C ASN A 798 37.13 -5.89 -21.49
N THR A 799 37.92 -4.89 -21.88
CA THR A 799 38.28 -3.73 -21.05
C THR A 799 37.07 -2.83 -20.77
N ASP A 800 36.16 -2.68 -21.72
CA ASP A 800 34.94 -1.89 -21.55
C ASP A 800 33.98 -2.52 -20.54
N VAL A 801 33.85 -3.85 -20.58
CA VAL A 801 33.07 -4.62 -19.61
C VAL A 801 33.58 -4.41 -18.18
N VAL A 802 34.90 -4.34 -17.98
CA VAL A 802 35.51 -4.05 -16.67
C VAL A 802 35.16 -2.63 -16.20
N ASN A 803 35.20 -1.65 -17.10
CA ASN A 803 34.86 -0.26 -16.79
C ASN A 803 33.38 -0.08 -16.42
N LEU A 804 32.48 -0.77 -17.11
CA LEU A 804 31.04 -0.78 -16.82
C LEU A 804 30.76 -1.35 -15.41
N ARG A 805 31.43 -2.43 -15.00
CA ARG A 805 31.29 -2.96 -13.63
C ARG A 805 31.67 -1.93 -12.56
N SER A 806 32.75 -1.17 -12.78
CA SER A 806 33.18 -0.11 -11.87
C SER A 806 32.16 1.03 -11.76
N TRP A 807 31.46 1.36 -12.85
CA TRP A 807 30.46 2.43 -12.89
C TRP A 807 29.21 2.11 -12.06
N TYR A 808 28.67 0.90 -12.22
CA TYR A 808 27.49 0.43 -11.46
C TYR A 808 27.72 0.55 -9.94
N GLU A 809 28.91 0.17 -9.46
CA GLU A 809 29.27 0.17 -8.05
C GLU A 809 29.38 1.57 -7.40
N GLN A 810 29.50 2.66 -8.18
CA GLN A 810 29.68 4.02 -7.64
C GLN A 810 28.36 4.71 -7.26
N LEU A 811 27.28 4.40 -7.97
CA LEU A 811 26.00 5.14 -7.93
C LEU A 811 25.21 4.83 -6.66
N LEU A 812 25.26 3.56 -6.25
CA LEU A 812 24.62 3.06 -5.04
C LEU A 812 25.27 3.61 -3.75
N ARG A 813 26.47 4.21 -3.84
CA ARG A 813 27.18 4.76 -2.68
C ARG A 813 26.62 6.08 -2.14
N LYS A 814 25.79 6.84 -2.88
CA LYS A 814 25.42 8.24 -2.55
C LYS A 814 24.25 8.46 -1.56
N ILE A 815 23.14 7.70 -1.61
CA ILE A 815 21.97 7.88 -0.70
C ILE A 815 22.15 7.11 0.62
N ARG A 816 22.89 6.00 0.56
CA ARG A 816 23.17 5.13 1.71
C ARG A 816 23.51 5.86 3.02
N PRO A 817 24.39 6.89 3.03
CA PRO A 817 24.88 7.48 4.29
C PRO A 817 23.79 8.01 5.24
N ASN A 818 22.62 8.38 4.70
CA ASN A 818 21.52 9.00 5.44
C ASN A 818 20.42 8.02 5.87
N ALA A 819 20.49 6.75 5.48
CA ALA A 819 19.41 5.78 5.67
C ALA A 819 18.98 5.64 7.14
N VAL A 820 19.94 5.53 8.07
CA VAL A 820 19.66 5.39 9.51
C VAL A 820 19.09 6.69 10.08
N GLY A 821 19.60 7.86 9.66
CA GLY A 821 19.10 9.16 10.10
C GLY A 821 17.64 9.41 9.70
N LEU A 822 17.25 8.97 8.51
CA LEU A 822 15.87 9.07 8.02
C LEU A 822 14.90 8.25 8.89
N VAL A 823 15.24 7.02 9.25
CA VAL A 823 14.35 6.22 10.11
C VAL A 823 14.43 6.62 11.59
N ASP A 824 15.56 7.13 12.06
CA ASP A 824 15.70 7.64 13.42
C ASP A 824 14.87 8.92 13.64
N ALA A 825 14.57 9.68 12.58
CA ALA A 825 13.72 10.88 12.66
C ALA A 825 12.23 10.58 12.92
N PHE A 826 11.79 9.31 12.79
CA PHE A 826 10.47 8.91 13.31
C PHE A 826 10.44 8.87 14.84
N ASP A 827 11.62 8.86 15.49
CA ASP A 827 11.77 8.96 16.94
C ASP A 827 10.94 7.92 17.71
N ILE A 828 10.92 6.69 17.19
CA ILE A 828 10.23 5.55 17.78
C ILE A 828 11.19 4.86 18.76
N ILE A 829 10.88 4.96 20.06
CA ILE A 829 11.60 4.29 21.13
C ILE A 829 11.40 2.77 21.10
N ASP A 830 12.32 2.01 21.71
CA ASP A 830 12.33 0.55 21.67
C ASP A 830 11.04 -0.07 22.25
N GLU A 831 10.50 0.50 23.32
CA GLU A 831 9.24 0.06 23.94
C GLU A 831 8.03 0.24 23.01
N LEU A 832 8.11 1.13 22.03
CA LEU A 832 7.06 1.28 21.01
C LEU A 832 7.38 0.45 19.76
N LEU A 833 8.66 0.37 19.39
CA LEU A 833 9.07 -0.43 18.25
C LEU A 833 8.83 -1.93 18.50
N GLN A 834 8.94 -2.38 19.75
CA GLN A 834 8.71 -3.76 20.21
C GLN A 834 9.45 -4.79 19.34
N SER A 835 10.68 -4.45 18.93
CA SER A 835 11.46 -5.25 17.98
C SER A 835 12.86 -5.51 18.53
N THR A 836 13.26 -6.78 18.55
CA THR A 836 14.64 -7.16 18.85
C THR A 836 15.62 -6.74 17.76
N LEU A 837 15.16 -6.67 16.50
CA LEU A 837 16.00 -6.32 15.34
C LEU A 837 16.17 -4.81 15.16
N GLY A 838 15.11 -4.06 15.47
CA GLY A 838 15.07 -2.61 15.28
C GLY A 838 15.60 -1.79 16.46
N ALA A 839 16.20 -2.43 17.47
CA ALA A 839 16.65 -1.79 18.69
C ALA A 839 17.54 -0.57 18.40
N TYR A 840 17.28 0.55 19.08
CA TYR A 840 18.01 1.80 18.89
C TYR A 840 19.50 1.66 19.22
N ASP A 841 19.85 0.74 20.13
CA ASP A 841 21.24 0.45 20.48
C ASP A 841 21.93 -0.54 19.52
N GLY A 842 21.20 -1.16 18.58
CA GLY A 842 21.75 -2.13 17.63
C GLY A 842 22.27 -3.43 18.27
N ARG A 843 21.92 -3.76 19.52
CA ARG A 843 22.29 -5.03 20.19
C ARG A 843 21.35 -6.16 19.80
N VAL A 844 21.28 -6.41 18.49
CA VAL A 844 20.31 -7.30 17.85
C VAL A 844 20.41 -8.73 18.38
N TYR A 845 21.62 -9.31 18.41
CA TYR A 845 21.79 -10.73 18.73
C TYR A 845 21.57 -11.03 20.21
N GLU A 846 22.00 -10.15 21.10
CA GLU A 846 21.77 -10.30 22.54
C GLU A 846 20.28 -10.23 22.86
N ARG A 847 19.56 -9.29 22.23
CA ARG A 847 18.11 -9.14 22.41
C ARG A 847 17.35 -10.32 21.80
N LEU A 848 17.76 -10.82 20.64
CA LEU A 848 17.16 -12.04 20.05
C LEU A 848 17.32 -13.25 20.98
N MET A 849 18.52 -13.46 21.52
CA MET A 849 18.76 -14.58 22.45
C MET A 849 17.95 -14.39 23.75
N ALA A 850 17.95 -13.19 24.31
CA ALA A 850 17.18 -12.88 25.51
C ALA A 850 15.68 -13.10 25.30
N GLU A 851 15.14 -12.75 24.14
CA GLU A 851 13.74 -12.97 23.81
C GLU A 851 13.41 -14.46 23.64
N ALA A 852 14.25 -15.21 22.93
CA ALA A 852 14.06 -16.65 22.76
C ALA A 852 14.02 -17.40 24.12
N LEU A 853 14.83 -16.97 25.08
CA LEU A 853 14.86 -17.56 26.43
C LEU A 853 13.61 -17.28 27.26
N LYS A 854 12.75 -16.33 26.86
CA LYS A 854 11.45 -16.09 27.52
C LYS A 854 10.38 -17.10 27.12
N SER A 855 10.62 -17.91 26.09
CA SER A 855 9.65 -18.92 25.66
C SER A 855 9.37 -19.91 26.81
N PRO A 856 8.10 -20.17 27.15
CA PRO A 856 7.75 -21.18 28.16
C PRO A 856 8.26 -22.59 27.82
N LEU A 857 8.50 -22.88 26.53
CA LEU A 857 9.08 -24.16 26.09
C LEU A 857 10.55 -24.34 26.53
N ASN A 858 11.23 -23.25 26.88
CA ASN A 858 12.60 -23.27 27.38
C ASN A 858 12.67 -23.26 28.91
N ALA A 859 11.53 -23.30 29.61
CA ALA A 859 11.49 -23.33 31.08
C ALA A 859 12.10 -24.62 31.64
N GLU A 860 11.98 -25.73 30.91
CA GLU A 860 12.57 -27.01 31.26
C GLU A 860 13.38 -27.56 30.06
N PRO A 861 14.52 -28.23 30.28
CA PRO A 861 15.33 -28.78 29.19
C PRO A 861 14.67 -29.98 28.49
N VAL A 862 13.69 -30.63 29.12
CA VAL A 862 12.94 -31.75 28.56
C VAL A 862 11.45 -31.50 28.74
N ASN A 863 10.73 -31.32 27.64
CA ASN A 863 9.30 -31.05 27.68
C ASN A 863 8.50 -32.27 28.18
N GLN A 864 7.41 -32.04 28.92
CA GLN A 864 6.53 -33.09 29.44
C GLN A 864 5.99 -34.05 28.36
N SER A 865 5.82 -33.58 27.11
CA SER A 865 5.40 -34.41 25.97
C SER A 865 6.36 -35.58 25.71
N PHE A 866 7.65 -35.45 26.04
CA PHE A 866 8.60 -36.56 25.95
C PHE A 866 8.20 -37.68 26.90
N HIS A 867 7.98 -37.39 28.19
CA HIS A 867 7.61 -38.40 29.17
C HIS A 867 6.25 -39.02 28.91
N LYS A 868 5.29 -38.20 28.44
CA LYS A 868 3.91 -38.63 28.22
C LYS A 868 3.72 -39.43 26.92
N TYR A 869 4.44 -39.08 25.86
CA TYR A 869 4.20 -39.63 24.52
C TYR A 869 5.45 -40.21 23.87
N LEU A 870 6.53 -39.45 23.72
CA LEU A 870 7.69 -39.94 22.98
C LEU A 870 8.37 -41.12 23.67
N LYS A 871 8.57 -41.06 24.99
CA LYS A 871 9.26 -42.11 25.75
C LYS A 871 8.50 -43.44 25.69
N PRO A 872 7.17 -43.50 25.93
CA PRO A 872 6.40 -44.72 25.69
C PRO A 872 6.46 -45.19 24.23
N PHE A 873 6.34 -44.29 23.25
CA PHE A 873 6.39 -44.60 21.82
C PHE A 873 7.73 -45.25 21.42
N MET A 874 8.83 -44.62 21.81
CA MET A 874 10.19 -45.11 21.55
C MET A 874 10.48 -46.45 22.26
N GLN A 875 9.78 -46.75 23.35
CA GLN A 875 9.89 -48.02 24.07
C GLN A 875 8.94 -49.10 23.56
N GLY A 876 8.14 -48.82 22.52
CA GLY A 876 7.13 -49.75 22.00
C GLY A 876 5.99 -50.04 22.99
N LYS A 877 5.68 -49.07 23.87
CA LYS A 877 4.67 -49.19 24.94
C LYS A 877 3.39 -48.41 24.65
N LEU A 878 3.18 -47.97 23.40
CA LEU A 878 2.00 -47.26 22.93
C LEU A 878 1.24 -48.08 21.90
#